data_AF-A0A7C4YE10-F1
#
_entry.id   AF-A0A7C4YE10-F1
#
_cell.length_a   1.000
_cell.length_b   1.000
_cell.length_c   1.000
_cell.angle_alpha   90.00
_cell.angle_beta   90.00
_cell.angle_gamma   90.00
#
_symmetry.space_group_name_H-M   'P 1'
#
loop_
_entity.id
_entity.type
_entity.pdbx_description
1 polymer ?
#
loop_
_entity_poly.entity_id
_entity_poly.type
_entity_poly.pdbx_seq_one_letter_code
_entity_poly.pdbx_strand_id
1 'polypeptide(L)'
;MAVVRAATSRRKSPHGMRRQSIVESLLADVFHGRLRAGDRLVTQDLAERFGVSHTPIREALIVLAGIGIVNLEPNRGGVVRRVSSHEVREVAQVRRALECEATRTACGRIDLKELHAVAEDLRRLMRAKNGSASKFIAEARAVDSRLHDLIASSCGNSFLAAELTRLKMLFRAFRDVSWAHDEARNDFHRLAEEAHEHMAIVEALIANNSRDASKAMARHIRSGTRYWSRALPSGGARRARPAGTQRKREKLTMKTILNSLVRAAGLSLAACLFFPFSVSAAEKLQYNRDIRPILAENCFACHGPDSAARKGDLRIDRREDALEREVIVPGKPDESELIVRINMSDEKKRMPPVSTHKVLTAAQKEKLRRWIAEGAEYQLHWSFITPKRPALPAVKNESWVRNPIDRFILAELEKRGLQPAPEADRRTLARRLSLDLIGLPPDPKEVEAFVHDKSADYYEKYVEKLLRSPHWGEHRGRYWLDAARYADTHGIHFDNFREMWAYRDWVVNAFNRNMKFDQFTIEQLAGDLLPNRTLDQQVASGFNRCNITTNEGGAIAEEYLVLYTRDRVETTAQVWFGLTAGCAVCHSHKFDPLEQKEFYQMAAFFNNTTQNAMDGNIKDTPPVVLVPRPEDREKWQQISKQIEDARKQTDARKAAARADFDKWLASAKPDSISNVVPINGLLCAAPLSEGTGKTLNFTIAGKDRPVNVASNLAWENGQVAAKAFKSTPGQVVEVPDVGDFDMSQPFSYGAWVRLPRGGMSGALFGRMNEAEEFRGWDLWLQGNLPGMHFINTWPSDAVKVVAQTPLKPREWYHLFVTYDGSKKASGVKIYVNGVPQPTTVEADTLKSTTRTKVPFKLTQR
;
A
#
# COMPACT_ATOMS: atom_id res chain seq x y z
N MET A 1 -37.80 36.76 14.71
CA MET A 1 -38.12 37.25 16.07
C MET A 1 -39.59 37.66 16.06
N ALA A 2 -40.55 37.19 16.86
CA ALA A 2 -40.69 36.22 17.96
C ALA A 2 -42.01 35.45 17.66
N VAL A 3 -42.25 34.20 18.07
CA VAL A 3 -42.67 33.77 19.41
C VAL A 3 -42.32 32.29 19.60
N VAL A 4 -41.86 31.97 20.80
CA VAL A 4 -41.36 30.67 21.27
C VAL A 4 -42.45 29.96 22.09
N ARG A 5 -42.43 28.61 22.05
CA ARG A 5 -43.12 27.59 22.88
C ARG A 5 -44.45 27.01 22.36
N ALA A 6 -44.34 25.83 21.76
CA ALA A 6 -45.21 24.69 22.10
C ALA A 6 -44.34 23.43 22.21
N ALA A 7 -44.47 22.74 23.34
CA ALA A 7 -43.63 21.62 23.74
C ALA A 7 -44.08 20.30 23.09
N THR A 8 -43.08 19.50 22.71
CA THR A 8 -43.04 18.02 22.77
C THR A 8 -44.20 17.20 22.21
N SER A 9 -44.07 16.81 20.94
CA SER A 9 -44.44 15.47 20.46
C SER A 9 -43.24 14.87 19.74
N ARG A 10 -42.46 14.03 20.43
CA ARG A 10 -41.39 13.22 19.84
C ARG A 10 -41.99 12.06 19.03
N ARG A 11 -42.51 12.32 17.83
CA ARG A 11 -42.61 11.26 16.81
C ARG A 11 -41.21 11.04 16.23
N LYS A 12 -40.62 9.87 16.46
CA LYS A 12 -39.38 9.45 15.79
C LYS A 12 -39.67 9.28 14.30
N SER A 13 -39.36 10.29 13.49
CA SER A 13 -39.24 10.11 12.04
C SER A 13 -38.16 9.06 11.71
N PRO A 14 -38.35 8.22 10.67
CA PRO A 14 -37.38 7.20 10.28
C PRO A 14 -35.98 7.79 10.07
N HIS A 15 -34.94 7.07 10.48
CA HIS A 15 -33.54 7.54 10.46
C HIS A 15 -33.11 8.06 9.07
N GLY A 16 -33.63 7.46 8.00
CA GLY A 16 -33.36 7.87 6.62
C GLY A 16 -33.92 9.25 6.23
N MET A 17 -35.07 9.66 6.77
CA MET A 17 -35.65 10.99 6.47
C MET A 17 -34.83 12.13 7.10
N ARG A 18 -34.25 11.89 8.28
CA ARG A 18 -33.41 12.91 8.97
C ARG A 18 -32.10 13.16 8.24
N ARG A 19 -31.45 12.11 7.74
CA ARG A 19 -30.22 12.24 6.93
C ARG A 19 -30.49 13.07 5.67
N GLN A 20 -31.58 12.76 4.97
CA GLN A 20 -31.93 13.45 3.73
C GLN A 20 -32.18 14.95 3.96
N SER A 21 -32.93 15.32 5.00
CA SER A 21 -33.16 16.74 5.32
C SER A 21 -31.88 17.50 5.68
N ILE A 22 -30.91 16.84 6.33
CA ILE A 22 -29.61 17.44 6.65
C ILE A 22 -28.80 17.69 5.38
N VAL A 23 -28.74 16.70 4.48
CA VAL A 23 -28.04 16.82 3.19
C VAL A 23 -28.65 17.96 2.36
N GLU A 24 -29.97 18.01 2.23
CA GLU A 24 -30.69 19.06 1.49
C GLU A 24 -30.45 20.46 2.09
N SER A 25 -30.50 20.59 3.42
CA SER A 25 -30.23 21.87 4.09
C SER A 25 -28.80 22.34 3.90
N LEU A 26 -27.80 21.46 4.00
CA LEU A 26 -26.40 21.82 3.83
C LEU A 26 -26.07 22.15 2.37
N LEU A 27 -26.64 21.41 1.41
CA LEU A 27 -26.54 21.76 -0.02
C LEU A 27 -27.10 23.15 -0.28
N ALA A 28 -28.30 23.44 0.26
CA ALA A 28 -28.90 24.76 0.12
C ALA A 28 -27.99 25.86 0.70
N ASP A 29 -27.39 25.64 1.87
CA ASP A 29 -26.47 26.63 2.45
C ASP A 29 -25.22 26.87 1.61
N VAL A 30 -24.63 25.81 1.02
CA VAL A 30 -23.48 25.93 0.11
C VAL A 30 -23.87 26.75 -1.13
N PHE A 31 -25.02 26.43 -1.74
CA PHE A 31 -25.41 27.10 -2.98
C PHE A 31 -25.97 28.51 -2.81
N HIS A 32 -26.59 28.81 -1.67
CA HIS A 32 -26.95 30.19 -1.32
C HIS A 32 -25.74 31.00 -0.79
N GLY A 33 -24.54 30.41 -0.72
CA GLY A 33 -23.32 31.08 -0.29
C GLY A 33 -23.22 31.33 1.22
N ARG A 34 -24.06 30.68 2.02
CA ARG A 34 -24.00 30.71 3.49
C ARG A 34 -22.85 29.83 4.02
N LEU A 35 -22.52 28.77 3.29
CA LEU A 35 -21.31 27.98 3.47
C LEU A 35 -20.40 28.19 2.25
N ARG A 36 -19.18 28.64 2.48
CA ARG A 36 -18.19 28.99 1.46
C ARG A 36 -17.14 27.89 1.32
N ALA A 37 -16.46 27.89 0.18
CA ALA A 37 -15.35 26.98 -0.07
C ALA A 37 -14.27 27.14 1.02
N GLY A 38 -13.87 26.03 1.64
CA GLY A 38 -12.93 26.01 2.76
C GLY A 38 -13.58 26.05 4.14
N ASP A 39 -14.89 26.30 4.25
CA ASP A 39 -15.59 26.26 5.54
C ASP A 39 -15.57 24.84 6.11
N ARG A 40 -15.31 24.75 7.41
CA ARG A 40 -15.30 23.48 8.15
C ARG A 40 -16.69 23.15 8.67
N LEU A 41 -17.10 21.91 8.42
CA LEU A 41 -18.35 21.32 8.88
C LEU A 41 -18.08 20.48 10.13
N VAL A 42 -18.00 21.16 11.27
CA VAL A 42 -17.77 20.53 12.57
C VAL A 42 -18.97 19.67 12.95
N THR A 43 -18.74 18.38 13.20
CA THR A 43 -19.83 17.41 13.42
C THR A 43 -20.66 17.75 14.67
N GLN A 44 -20.04 18.33 15.70
CA GLN A 44 -20.72 18.74 16.93
C GLN A 44 -21.68 19.91 16.69
N ASP A 45 -21.19 20.99 16.08
CA ASP A 45 -22.01 22.17 15.76
C ASP A 45 -23.20 21.83 14.87
N LEU A 46 -22.99 20.94 13.89
CA LEU A 46 -24.08 20.45 13.04
C LEU A 46 -25.08 19.57 13.81
N ALA A 47 -24.61 18.72 14.72
CA ALA A 47 -25.48 17.89 15.55
C ALA A 47 -26.39 18.75 16.44
N GLU A 48 -25.83 19.82 17.02
CA GLU A 48 -26.59 20.82 17.79
C GLU A 48 -27.56 21.59 16.90
N ARG A 49 -27.11 22.10 15.75
CA ARG A 49 -27.95 22.84 14.79
C ARG A 49 -29.18 22.05 14.35
N PHE A 50 -29.03 20.76 14.10
CA PHE A 50 -30.11 19.91 13.61
C PHE A 50 -30.83 19.14 14.73
N GLY A 51 -30.41 19.25 15.99
CA GLY A 51 -31.01 18.55 17.13
C GLY A 51 -30.95 17.02 17.01
N VAL A 52 -29.83 16.49 16.50
CA VAL A 52 -29.62 15.05 16.25
C VAL A 52 -28.34 14.54 16.89
N SER A 53 -28.15 13.22 16.95
CA SER A 53 -26.86 12.62 17.31
C SER A 53 -25.82 12.81 16.19
N HIS A 54 -24.55 12.52 16.49
CA HIS A 54 -23.46 12.64 15.49
C HIS A 54 -23.61 11.70 14.29
N THR A 55 -24.30 10.57 14.44
CA THR A 55 -24.41 9.53 13.39
C THR A 55 -25.10 10.06 12.11
N PRO A 56 -26.32 10.64 12.16
CA PRO A 56 -26.94 11.29 11.00
C PRO A 56 -26.07 12.36 10.32
N ILE A 57 -25.26 13.11 11.10
CA ILE A 57 -24.36 14.14 10.56
C ILE A 57 -23.21 13.49 9.79
N ARG A 58 -22.55 12.46 10.36
CA ARG A 58 -21.48 11.73 9.67
C ARG A 58 -21.99 11.10 8.38
N GLU A 59 -23.15 10.47 8.41
CA GLU A 59 -23.79 9.91 7.21
C GLU A 59 -24.09 11.00 6.16
N ALA A 60 -24.61 12.15 6.57
CA ALA A 60 -24.86 13.27 5.66
C ALA A 60 -23.57 13.81 5.04
N LEU A 61 -22.49 13.94 5.80
CA LEU A 61 -21.18 14.38 5.31
C LEU A 61 -20.58 13.37 4.32
N ILE A 62 -20.74 12.06 4.56
CA ILE A 62 -20.35 11.00 3.61
C ILE A 62 -21.13 11.14 2.30
N VAL A 63 -22.44 11.39 2.37
CA VAL A 63 -23.26 11.59 1.18
C VAL A 63 -22.81 12.84 0.41
N LEU A 64 -22.59 13.97 1.09
CA LEU A 64 -22.09 15.21 0.50
C LEU A 64 -20.71 15.03 -0.13
N ALA A 65 -19.85 14.22 0.49
CA ALA A 65 -18.54 13.89 -0.06
C ALA A 65 -18.65 12.98 -1.29
N GLY A 66 -19.53 11.99 -1.25
CA GLY A 66 -19.82 11.13 -2.39
C GLY A 66 -20.33 11.90 -3.62
N ILE A 67 -21.06 13.00 -3.43
CA ILE A 67 -21.51 13.88 -4.53
C ILE A 67 -20.55 15.06 -4.80
N GLY A 68 -19.38 15.10 -4.17
CA GLY A 68 -18.32 16.05 -4.47
C GLY A 68 -18.53 17.47 -3.95
N ILE A 69 -19.34 17.66 -2.91
CA ILE A 69 -19.60 18.96 -2.28
C ILE A 69 -18.74 19.18 -1.03
N VAL A 70 -18.30 18.10 -0.38
CA VAL A 70 -17.48 18.14 0.83
C VAL A 70 -16.26 17.23 0.64
N ASN A 71 -15.08 17.64 1.11
CA ASN A 71 -13.95 16.75 1.32
C ASN A 71 -13.98 16.24 2.77
N LEU A 72 -13.84 14.93 2.97
CA LEU A 72 -13.59 14.37 4.30
C LEU A 72 -12.07 14.35 4.50
N GLU A 73 -11.57 15.28 5.30
CA GLU A 73 -10.14 15.39 5.61
C GLU A 73 -9.84 14.68 6.94
N PRO A 74 -8.76 13.86 7.00
CA PRO A 74 -8.30 13.28 8.26
C PRO A 74 -8.09 14.36 9.32
N ASN A 75 -8.62 14.16 10.52
CA ASN A 75 -8.53 15.07 11.67
C ASN A 75 -9.16 16.47 11.50
N ARG A 76 -9.84 16.75 10.37
CA ARG A 76 -10.47 18.06 10.09
C ARG A 76 -11.97 17.98 9.80
N GLY A 77 -12.52 16.78 9.66
CA GLY A 77 -13.94 16.57 9.39
C GLY A 77 -14.30 16.91 7.94
N GLY A 78 -15.53 17.36 7.71
CA GLY A 78 -15.98 17.79 6.38
C GLY A 78 -15.52 19.22 6.06
N VAL A 79 -14.92 19.44 4.90
CA VAL A 79 -14.57 20.77 4.38
C VAL A 79 -15.34 21.04 3.09
N VAL A 80 -16.03 22.18 2.99
CA VAL A 80 -16.81 22.53 1.80
C VAL A 80 -15.90 22.74 0.60
N ARG A 81 -16.14 22.01 -0.50
CA ARG A 81 -15.40 22.18 -1.75
C ARG A 81 -15.84 23.45 -2.48
N ARG A 82 -14.93 23.98 -3.29
CA ARG A 82 -15.27 25.01 -4.27
C ARG A 82 -16.21 24.44 -5.33
N VAL A 83 -17.36 25.06 -5.50
CA VAL A 83 -18.28 24.80 -6.63
C VAL A 83 -18.32 26.03 -7.51
N SER A 84 -17.74 25.97 -8.70
CA SER A 84 -17.77 27.05 -9.69
C SER A 84 -18.56 26.62 -10.93
N SER A 85 -18.74 27.56 -11.86
CA SER A 85 -19.36 27.27 -13.16
C SER A 85 -18.62 26.16 -13.94
N HIS A 86 -17.32 25.93 -13.67
CA HIS A 86 -16.57 24.84 -14.30
C HIS A 86 -17.03 23.48 -13.78
N GLU A 87 -17.11 23.28 -12.46
CA GLU A 87 -17.56 22.03 -11.86
C GLU A 87 -19.01 21.71 -12.22
N VAL A 88 -19.89 22.71 -12.32
CA VAL A 88 -21.26 22.50 -12.83
C VAL A 88 -21.26 21.95 -14.26
N ARG A 89 -20.37 22.46 -15.13
CA ARG A 89 -20.25 21.95 -16.51
C ARG A 89 -19.75 20.51 -16.54
N GLU A 90 -18.74 20.17 -15.73
CA GLU A 90 -18.22 18.81 -15.63
C GLU A 90 -19.29 17.82 -15.13
N VAL A 91 -19.98 18.19 -14.05
CA VAL A 91 -21.08 17.39 -13.50
C VAL A 91 -22.22 17.21 -14.52
N ALA A 92 -22.53 18.24 -15.29
CA ALA A 92 -23.54 18.14 -16.34
C ALA A 92 -23.09 17.30 -17.57
N GLN A 93 -21.78 17.19 -17.84
CA GLN A 93 -21.29 16.25 -18.85
C GLN A 93 -21.55 14.80 -18.43
N VAL A 94 -21.31 14.48 -17.16
CA VAL A 94 -21.63 13.16 -16.59
C VAL A 94 -23.14 12.92 -16.62
N ARG A 95 -23.96 13.89 -16.17
CA ARG A 95 -25.44 13.84 -16.28
C ARG A 95 -25.87 13.50 -17.70
N ARG A 96 -25.32 14.23 -18.67
CA ARG A 96 -25.65 14.05 -20.09
C ARG A 96 -25.35 12.64 -20.55
N ALA A 97 -24.17 12.10 -20.25
CA ALA A 97 -23.80 10.75 -20.66
C ALA A 97 -24.77 9.69 -20.09
N LEU A 98 -25.05 9.78 -18.79
CA LEU A 98 -25.89 8.81 -18.08
C LEU A 98 -27.37 8.91 -18.48
N GLU A 99 -27.94 10.11 -18.49
CA GLU A 99 -29.35 10.30 -18.82
C GLU A 99 -29.65 10.08 -20.30
N CYS A 100 -28.71 10.40 -21.21
CA CYS A 100 -28.90 10.08 -22.62
C CYS A 100 -28.95 8.57 -22.87
N GLU A 101 -28.16 7.81 -22.12
CA GLU A 101 -28.16 6.35 -22.18
C GLU A 101 -29.42 5.76 -21.52
N ALA A 102 -29.83 6.30 -20.38
CA ALA A 102 -31.08 5.90 -19.74
C ALA A 102 -32.30 6.21 -20.61
N THR A 103 -32.36 7.39 -21.26
CA THR A 103 -33.42 7.73 -22.23
C THR A 103 -33.41 6.79 -23.42
N ARG A 104 -32.23 6.44 -23.96
CA ARG A 104 -32.11 5.53 -25.11
C ARG A 104 -32.63 4.14 -24.78
N THR A 105 -32.31 3.64 -23.58
CA THR A 105 -32.65 2.28 -23.14
C THR A 105 -34.06 2.17 -22.52
N ALA A 106 -34.61 3.26 -21.99
CA ALA A 106 -36.00 3.36 -21.54
C ALA A 106 -37.00 3.41 -22.71
N CYS A 107 -36.56 3.84 -23.89
CA CYS A 107 -37.38 3.86 -25.09
C CYS A 107 -37.87 2.44 -25.43
N GLY A 108 -39.18 2.27 -25.57
CA GLY A 108 -39.83 0.98 -25.75
C GLY A 108 -40.03 0.15 -24.47
N ARG A 109 -39.59 0.63 -23.30
CA ARG A 109 -39.75 -0.03 -21.98
C ARG A 109 -40.62 0.75 -21.00
N ILE A 110 -40.66 2.07 -21.16
CA ILE A 110 -41.43 3.00 -20.33
C ILE A 110 -42.94 2.83 -20.54
N ASP A 111 -43.73 2.95 -19.47
CA ASP A 111 -45.19 2.86 -19.55
C ASP A 111 -45.75 4.04 -20.35
N LEU A 112 -46.42 3.72 -21.47
CA LEU A 112 -47.03 4.71 -22.34
C LEU A 112 -48.10 5.54 -21.62
N LYS A 113 -48.86 4.98 -20.67
CA LYS A 113 -49.88 5.74 -19.93
C LYS A 113 -49.25 6.84 -19.10
N GLU A 114 -48.16 6.52 -18.41
CA GLU A 114 -47.39 7.49 -17.62
C GLU A 114 -46.76 8.58 -18.51
N LEU A 115 -46.22 8.22 -19.68
CA LEU A 115 -45.70 9.20 -20.64
C LEU A 115 -46.78 10.14 -21.18
N HIS A 116 -47.98 9.62 -21.50
CA HIS A 116 -49.09 10.46 -21.95
C HIS A 116 -49.56 11.42 -20.85
N ALA A 117 -49.59 10.98 -19.58
CA ALA A 117 -49.89 11.84 -18.45
C ALA A 117 -48.86 12.97 -18.28
N VAL A 118 -47.56 12.65 -18.40
CA VAL A 118 -46.50 13.67 -18.40
C VAL A 118 -46.65 14.64 -19.59
N ALA A 119 -47.02 14.15 -20.77
CA ALA A 119 -47.28 15.00 -21.94
C ALA A 119 -48.46 15.97 -21.70
N GLU A 120 -49.54 15.53 -21.07
CA GLU A 120 -50.66 16.40 -20.72
C GLU A 120 -50.27 17.50 -19.73
N ASP A 121 -49.53 17.14 -18.68
CA ASP A 121 -49.01 18.09 -17.71
C ASP A 121 -48.09 19.14 -18.37
N LEU A 122 -47.21 18.72 -19.28
CA LEU A 122 -46.35 19.62 -20.04
C LEU A 122 -47.16 20.54 -20.96
N ARG A 123 -48.20 20.04 -21.65
CA ARG A 123 -49.09 20.89 -22.48
C ARG A 123 -49.83 21.93 -21.62
N ARG A 124 -50.22 21.59 -20.39
CA ARG A 124 -50.82 22.54 -19.45
C ARG A 124 -49.83 23.64 -19.08
N LEU A 125 -48.59 23.28 -18.74
CA LEU A 125 -47.52 24.24 -18.43
C LEU A 125 -47.21 25.17 -19.62
N MET A 126 -47.19 24.65 -20.84
CA MET A 126 -46.95 25.44 -22.05
C MET A 126 -48.08 26.43 -22.38
N ARG A 127 -49.32 26.19 -21.92
CA ARG A 127 -50.49 27.04 -22.17
C ARG A 127 -50.81 28.03 -21.03
N ALA A 128 -50.20 27.85 -19.86
CA ALA A 128 -50.48 28.68 -18.70
C ALA A 128 -50.07 30.15 -18.96
N LYS A 129 -51.03 31.08 -18.87
CA LYS A 129 -50.78 32.54 -18.91
C LYS A 129 -50.88 33.11 -17.49
N ASN A 130 -49.77 33.68 -17.01
CA ASN A 130 -49.65 34.57 -15.84
C ASN A 130 -50.59 34.32 -14.65
N GLY A 131 -50.54 33.12 -14.07
CA GLY A 131 -50.99 32.85 -12.70
C GLY A 131 -49.85 33.03 -11.70
N SER A 132 -50.14 32.90 -10.39
CA SER A 132 -49.15 32.99 -9.29
C SER A 132 -47.84 32.28 -9.63
N ALA A 133 -46.76 33.06 -9.74
CA ALA A 133 -45.42 32.61 -10.11
C ALA A 133 -44.95 31.39 -9.31
N SER A 134 -45.22 31.40 -8.00
CA SER A 134 -44.85 30.32 -7.08
C SER A 134 -45.56 28.99 -7.38
N LYS A 135 -46.85 29.04 -7.74
CA LYS A 135 -47.62 27.83 -8.09
C LYS A 135 -47.13 27.23 -9.41
N PHE A 136 -46.85 28.07 -10.41
CA PHE A 136 -46.33 27.64 -11.70
C PHE A 136 -44.95 26.97 -11.58
N ILE A 137 -44.06 27.55 -10.78
CA ILE A 137 -42.73 26.98 -10.49
C ILE A 137 -42.87 25.61 -9.80
N ALA A 138 -43.76 25.48 -8.83
CA ALA A 138 -43.98 24.21 -8.13
C ALA A 138 -44.49 23.11 -9.08
N GLU A 139 -45.43 23.42 -9.97
CA GLU A 139 -45.92 22.48 -10.99
C GLU A 139 -44.81 22.08 -11.97
N ALA A 140 -44.01 23.03 -12.46
CA ALA A 140 -42.87 22.75 -13.34
C ALA A 140 -41.83 21.83 -12.67
N ARG A 141 -41.53 22.02 -11.37
CA ARG A 141 -40.61 21.17 -10.60
C ARG A 141 -41.11 19.72 -10.52
N ALA A 142 -42.42 19.56 -10.32
CA ALA A 142 -43.04 18.25 -10.19
C ALA A 142 -42.96 17.47 -11.51
N VAL A 143 -43.29 18.13 -12.62
CA VAL A 143 -43.28 17.50 -13.96
C VAL A 143 -41.88 17.13 -14.42
N ASP A 144 -40.89 18.02 -14.23
CA ASP A 144 -39.47 17.75 -14.50
C ASP A 144 -39.00 16.50 -13.72
N SER A 145 -39.25 16.50 -12.40
CA SER A 145 -38.83 15.40 -11.53
C SER A 145 -39.47 14.07 -11.94
N ARG A 146 -40.77 14.09 -12.26
CA ARG A 146 -41.52 12.91 -12.70
C ARG A 146 -40.97 12.35 -14.01
N LEU A 147 -40.67 13.19 -15.00
CA LEU A 147 -40.11 12.73 -16.29
C LEU A 147 -38.75 12.05 -16.10
N HIS A 148 -37.83 12.71 -15.39
CA HIS A 148 -36.48 12.17 -15.19
C HIS A 148 -36.48 10.90 -14.32
N ASP A 149 -37.30 10.84 -13.27
CA ASP A 149 -37.44 9.64 -12.43
C ASP A 149 -38.07 8.48 -13.23
N LEU A 150 -39.07 8.74 -14.09
CA LEU A 150 -39.70 7.74 -14.94
C LEU A 150 -38.73 7.16 -15.98
N ILE A 151 -37.89 8.00 -16.59
CA ILE A 151 -36.82 7.55 -17.50
C ILE A 151 -35.82 6.65 -16.76
N ALA A 152 -35.37 7.08 -15.57
CA ALA A 152 -34.40 6.32 -14.79
C ALA A 152 -34.94 4.95 -14.35
N SER A 153 -36.18 4.89 -13.87
CA SER A 153 -36.81 3.62 -13.45
C SER A 153 -37.09 2.67 -14.63
N SER A 154 -37.31 3.22 -15.82
CA SER A 154 -37.67 2.44 -17.02
C SER A 154 -36.46 2.03 -17.88
N CYS A 155 -35.24 2.44 -17.55
CA CYS A 155 -34.05 2.15 -18.38
C CYS A 155 -33.64 0.68 -18.41
N GLY A 156 -34.16 -0.15 -17.48
CA GLY A 156 -33.86 -1.58 -17.40
C GLY A 156 -32.43 -1.92 -16.97
N ASN A 157 -31.72 -0.97 -16.38
CA ASN A 157 -30.41 -1.17 -15.75
C ASN A 157 -30.44 -0.62 -14.32
N SER A 158 -30.45 -1.51 -13.33
CA SER A 158 -30.56 -1.15 -11.91
C SER A 158 -29.37 -0.33 -11.41
N PHE A 159 -28.16 -0.58 -11.93
CA PHE A 159 -26.98 0.20 -11.59
C PHE A 159 -27.07 1.63 -12.14
N LEU A 160 -27.45 1.78 -13.42
CA LEU A 160 -27.66 3.09 -14.05
C LEU A 160 -28.75 3.89 -13.34
N ALA A 161 -29.87 3.23 -12.98
CA ALA A 161 -30.96 3.85 -12.22
C ALA A 161 -30.51 4.29 -10.81
N ALA A 162 -29.70 3.48 -10.12
CA ALA A 162 -29.15 3.82 -8.82
C ALA A 162 -28.17 5.01 -8.90
N GLU A 163 -27.33 5.06 -9.92
CA GLU A 163 -26.36 6.15 -10.10
C GLU A 163 -27.05 7.47 -10.49
N LEU A 164 -28.05 7.42 -11.36
CA LEU A 164 -28.92 8.57 -11.64
C LEU A 164 -29.65 9.04 -10.37
N THR A 165 -30.12 8.11 -9.54
CA THR A 165 -30.76 8.43 -8.25
C THR A 165 -29.80 9.08 -7.26
N ARG A 166 -28.53 8.68 -7.26
CA ARG A 166 -27.49 9.28 -6.42
C ARG A 166 -27.19 10.72 -6.85
N LEU A 167 -27.05 10.95 -8.15
CA LEU A 167 -26.67 12.25 -8.70
C LEU A 167 -27.84 13.24 -8.78
N LYS A 168 -29.10 12.77 -8.81
CA LYS A 168 -30.27 13.67 -8.95
C LYS A 168 -30.38 14.72 -7.84
N MET A 169 -29.92 14.42 -6.62
CA MET A 169 -29.92 15.41 -5.53
C MET A 169 -29.09 16.64 -5.88
N LEU A 170 -27.92 16.42 -6.50
CA LEU A 170 -27.03 17.49 -6.92
C LEU A 170 -27.63 18.28 -8.09
N PHE A 171 -28.24 17.59 -9.07
CA PHE A 171 -28.88 18.25 -10.21
C PHE A 171 -30.10 19.09 -9.78
N ARG A 172 -30.92 18.56 -8.87
CA ARG A 172 -32.07 19.29 -8.30
C ARG A 172 -31.61 20.52 -7.54
N ALA A 173 -30.53 20.43 -6.76
CA ALA A 173 -29.97 21.58 -6.07
C ALA A 173 -29.52 22.69 -7.06
N PHE A 174 -28.83 22.34 -8.16
CA PHE A 174 -28.47 23.32 -9.19
C PHE A 174 -29.70 23.97 -9.85
N ARG A 175 -30.71 23.16 -10.18
CA ARG A 175 -31.97 23.64 -10.74
C ARG A 175 -32.68 24.58 -9.79
N ASP A 176 -32.85 24.19 -8.54
CA ASP A 176 -33.65 24.95 -7.57
C ASP A 176 -33.03 26.32 -7.26
N VAL A 177 -31.69 26.39 -7.22
CA VAL A 177 -30.94 27.66 -7.07
C VAL A 177 -31.08 28.53 -8.31
N SER A 178 -30.99 27.94 -9.51
CA SER A 178 -31.23 28.67 -10.76
C SER A 178 -32.64 29.23 -10.81
N TRP A 179 -33.65 28.43 -10.48
CA TRP A 179 -35.04 28.85 -10.52
C TRP A 179 -35.37 29.88 -9.44
N ALA A 180 -34.73 29.83 -8.26
CA ALA A 180 -34.86 30.90 -7.26
C ALA A 180 -34.25 32.23 -7.74
N HIS A 181 -33.14 32.17 -8.48
CA HIS A 181 -32.57 33.35 -9.13
C HIS A 181 -33.44 33.88 -10.27
N ASP A 182 -34.08 33.00 -11.04
CA ASP A 182 -34.98 33.35 -12.14
C ASP A 182 -36.30 33.93 -11.61
N GLU A 183 -36.83 33.40 -10.51
CA GLU A 183 -37.99 33.96 -9.77
C GLU A 183 -37.67 35.36 -9.24
N ALA A 184 -36.49 35.56 -8.64
CA ALA A 184 -36.04 36.88 -8.18
C ALA A 184 -35.84 37.90 -9.32
N ARG A 185 -35.68 37.43 -10.57
CA ARG A 185 -35.53 38.25 -11.78
C ARG A 185 -36.78 38.32 -12.65
N ASN A 186 -37.87 37.66 -12.24
CA ASN A 186 -39.12 37.57 -12.99
C ASN A 186 -38.96 36.95 -14.40
N ASP A 187 -37.99 36.04 -14.60
CA ASP A 187 -37.61 35.45 -15.90
C ASP A 187 -38.33 34.10 -16.15
N PHE A 188 -39.66 34.15 -16.33
CA PHE A 188 -40.49 32.96 -16.57
C PHE A 188 -40.32 32.36 -17.98
N HIS A 189 -39.59 33.03 -18.86
CA HIS A 189 -39.35 32.54 -20.23
C HIS A 189 -38.55 31.23 -20.22
N ARG A 190 -37.62 31.07 -19.27
CA ARG A 190 -36.81 29.86 -19.13
C ARG A 190 -37.65 28.61 -18.87
N LEU A 191 -38.61 28.71 -17.96
CA LEU A 191 -39.47 27.58 -17.54
C LEU A 191 -40.36 27.12 -18.71
N ALA A 192 -40.85 28.06 -19.52
CA ALA A 192 -41.59 27.75 -20.73
C ALA A 192 -40.69 27.02 -21.75
N GLU A 193 -39.45 27.48 -21.98
CA GLU A 193 -38.50 26.77 -22.86
C GLU A 193 -38.19 25.35 -22.35
N GLU A 194 -38.06 25.17 -21.04
CA GLU A 194 -37.79 23.87 -20.41
C GLU A 194 -38.93 22.87 -20.66
N ALA A 195 -40.18 23.32 -20.58
CA ALA A 195 -41.35 22.49 -20.89
C ALA A 195 -41.37 22.04 -22.38
N HIS A 196 -40.94 22.90 -23.31
CA HIS A 196 -40.80 22.53 -24.72
C HIS A 196 -39.66 21.52 -24.94
N GLU A 197 -38.55 21.67 -24.22
CA GLU A 197 -37.44 20.71 -24.25
C GLU A 197 -37.86 19.33 -23.74
N HIS A 198 -38.61 19.27 -22.63
CA HIS A 198 -39.18 18.03 -22.09
C HIS A 198 -40.20 17.41 -23.03
N MET A 199 -41.07 18.22 -23.66
CA MET A 199 -42.04 17.73 -24.63
C MET A 199 -41.35 17.01 -25.79
N ALA A 200 -40.26 17.57 -26.32
CA ALA A 200 -39.50 16.93 -27.40
C ALA A 200 -38.90 15.57 -27.00
N ILE A 201 -38.56 15.37 -25.72
CA ILE A 201 -38.11 14.06 -25.20
C ILE A 201 -39.30 13.10 -25.16
N VAL A 202 -40.41 13.53 -24.58
CA VAL A 202 -41.63 12.71 -24.40
C VAL A 202 -42.21 12.28 -25.75
N GLU A 203 -42.32 13.20 -26.71
CA GLU A 203 -42.81 12.90 -28.07
C GLU A 203 -41.92 11.87 -28.78
N ALA A 204 -40.60 11.99 -28.64
CA ALA A 204 -39.66 11.02 -29.22
C ALA A 204 -39.73 9.65 -28.53
N LEU A 205 -39.98 9.60 -27.21
CA LEU A 205 -40.21 8.36 -26.47
C LEU A 205 -41.54 7.71 -26.85
N ILE A 206 -42.63 8.48 -27.01
CA ILE A 206 -43.93 7.99 -27.48
C ILE A 206 -43.82 7.45 -28.91
N ALA A 207 -43.05 8.12 -29.77
CA ALA A 207 -42.76 7.67 -31.14
C ALA A 207 -41.79 6.47 -31.20
N ASN A 208 -41.37 5.93 -30.05
CA ASN A 208 -40.40 4.85 -29.93
C ASN A 208 -39.07 5.11 -30.67
N ASN A 209 -38.63 6.37 -30.74
CA ASN A 209 -37.41 6.80 -31.42
C ASN A 209 -36.32 7.11 -30.40
N SER A 210 -35.57 6.07 -30.01
CA SER A 210 -34.51 6.15 -28.99
C SER A 210 -33.40 7.15 -29.33
N ARG A 211 -33.07 7.30 -30.62
CA ARG A 211 -32.01 8.21 -31.09
C ARG A 211 -32.41 9.66 -30.87
N ASP A 212 -33.62 10.03 -31.27
CA ASP A 212 -34.06 11.43 -31.17
C ASP A 212 -34.46 11.79 -29.73
N ALA A 213 -34.98 10.84 -28.95
CA ALA A 213 -35.21 11.00 -27.51
C ALA A 213 -33.89 11.30 -26.78
N SER A 214 -32.85 10.51 -27.05
CA SER A 214 -31.51 10.72 -26.49
C SER A 214 -30.89 12.07 -26.92
N LYS A 215 -31.05 12.47 -28.19
CA LYS A 215 -30.61 13.80 -28.66
C LYS A 215 -31.38 14.95 -28.00
N ALA A 216 -32.69 14.80 -27.79
CA ALA A 216 -33.53 15.78 -27.11
C ALA A 216 -33.08 15.94 -25.65
N MET A 217 -32.85 14.82 -24.95
CA MET A 217 -32.29 14.80 -23.60
C MET A 217 -30.92 15.51 -23.55
N ALA A 218 -30.04 15.24 -24.51
CA ALA A 218 -28.75 15.92 -24.60
C ALA A 218 -28.86 17.43 -24.79
N ARG A 219 -29.86 17.91 -25.55
CA ARG A 219 -30.13 19.35 -25.74
C ARG A 219 -30.67 19.97 -24.46
N HIS A 220 -31.66 19.34 -23.83
CA HIS A 220 -32.24 19.78 -22.56
C HIS A 220 -31.16 19.97 -21.48
N ILE A 221 -30.30 18.96 -21.26
CA ILE A 221 -29.23 19.03 -20.25
C ILE A 221 -28.23 20.15 -20.58
N ARG A 222 -27.80 20.28 -21.84
CA ARG A 222 -26.90 21.38 -22.26
C ARG A 222 -27.53 22.74 -22.04
N SER A 223 -28.83 22.87 -22.27
CA SER A 223 -29.57 24.10 -22.05
C SER A 223 -29.57 24.45 -20.57
N GLY A 224 -30.04 23.55 -19.71
CA GLY A 224 -30.07 23.73 -18.24
C GLY A 224 -28.71 24.07 -17.65
N THR A 225 -27.64 23.42 -18.12
CA THR A 225 -26.25 23.69 -17.66
C THR A 225 -25.84 25.16 -17.84
N ARG A 226 -26.27 25.81 -18.93
CA ARG A 226 -25.95 27.22 -19.19
C ARG A 226 -26.60 28.15 -18.16
N TYR A 227 -27.80 27.83 -17.69
CA TYR A 227 -28.52 28.62 -16.68
C TYR A 227 -27.96 28.35 -15.28
N TRP A 228 -27.76 27.09 -14.92
CA TRP A 228 -27.16 26.70 -13.64
C TRP A 228 -25.79 27.36 -13.43
N SER A 229 -24.97 27.42 -14.49
CA SER A 229 -23.65 28.06 -14.45
C SER A 229 -23.69 29.57 -14.20
N ARG A 230 -24.80 30.25 -14.51
CA ARG A 230 -24.99 31.70 -14.31
C ARG A 230 -25.53 32.06 -12.92
N ALA A 231 -26.18 31.10 -12.26
CA ALA A 231 -26.77 31.28 -10.94
C ALA A 231 -25.74 31.18 -9.79
N LEU A 232 -24.52 30.69 -10.05
CA LEU A 232 -23.47 30.60 -9.05
C LEU A 232 -22.63 31.89 -8.95
N PRO A 233 -22.18 32.29 -7.74
CA PRO A 233 -21.34 33.46 -7.55
C PRO A 233 -20.02 33.34 -8.31
N SER A 234 -19.68 34.38 -9.08
CA SER A 234 -18.43 34.45 -9.84
C SER A 234 -17.24 34.62 -8.89
N GLY A 235 -16.55 33.53 -8.56
CA GLY A 235 -15.23 33.61 -7.92
C GLY A 235 -14.25 34.32 -8.84
N GLY A 236 -13.76 35.49 -8.41
CA GLY A 236 -12.83 36.31 -9.17
C GLY A 236 -11.53 35.59 -9.52
N ALA A 237 -11.24 35.51 -10.82
CA ALA A 237 -9.92 35.53 -11.43
C ALA A 237 -10.09 35.66 -12.94
N ARG A 238 -9.82 36.85 -13.49
CA ARG A 238 -9.74 37.08 -14.94
C ARG A 238 -8.56 36.27 -15.49
N ARG A 239 -8.81 35.43 -16.49
CA ARG A 239 -7.80 35.02 -17.47
C ARG A 239 -8.35 35.21 -18.89
N ALA A 240 -7.54 35.85 -19.71
CA ALA A 240 -7.84 36.32 -21.05
C ALA A 240 -8.23 35.20 -22.02
N ARG A 241 -9.17 35.50 -22.92
CA ARG A 241 -9.49 34.73 -24.12
C ARG A 241 -8.50 35.10 -25.24
N PRO A 242 -8.00 34.14 -26.03
CA PRO A 242 -7.58 34.42 -27.39
C PRO A 242 -8.81 34.44 -28.32
N ALA A 243 -8.74 35.32 -29.30
CA ALA A 243 -9.76 35.58 -30.29
C ALA A 243 -9.78 34.55 -31.42
N GLY A 244 -10.96 34.41 -32.03
CA GLY A 244 -11.08 34.12 -33.46
C GLY A 244 -11.14 32.65 -33.86
N THR A 245 -12.34 32.19 -34.23
CA THR A 245 -12.59 31.84 -35.64
C THR A 245 -14.08 31.58 -35.82
N GLN A 246 -14.66 32.40 -36.69
CA GLN A 246 -16.05 32.38 -37.10
C GLN A 246 -16.09 31.56 -38.40
N ARG A 247 -16.90 30.49 -38.48
CA ARG A 247 -17.35 29.99 -39.78
C ARG A 247 -18.80 29.49 -39.75
N LYS A 248 -19.53 30.06 -40.71
CA LYS A 248 -20.93 29.97 -41.12
C LYS A 248 -21.55 28.57 -41.02
N ARG A 249 -22.80 28.53 -40.53
CA ARG A 249 -23.78 27.49 -40.84
C ARG A 249 -24.52 27.88 -42.12
N GLU A 250 -24.38 27.08 -43.16
CA GLU A 250 -25.30 27.06 -44.30
C GLU A 250 -26.54 26.24 -43.93
N LYS A 251 -27.71 26.79 -44.27
CA LYS A 251 -29.00 26.09 -44.25
C LYS A 251 -29.15 25.34 -45.57
N LEU A 252 -29.53 24.07 -45.50
CA LEU A 252 -30.25 23.42 -46.59
C LEU A 252 -31.48 22.72 -46.00
N THR A 253 -32.63 23.01 -46.60
CA THR A 253 -33.96 22.47 -46.32
C THR A 253 -34.39 21.53 -47.45
N MET A 254 -35.43 20.73 -47.18
CA MET A 254 -36.28 19.95 -48.11
C MET A 254 -35.66 18.65 -48.62
N LYS A 255 -36.38 17.53 -48.83
CA LYS A 255 -37.76 17.09 -48.55
C LYS A 255 -37.81 15.61 -49.04
N THR A 256 -38.67 14.80 -48.44
CA THR A 256 -39.35 13.62 -49.05
C THR A 256 -38.52 12.36 -49.35
N ILE A 257 -38.93 11.21 -48.80
CA ILE A 257 -39.54 10.09 -49.53
C ILE A 257 -40.34 9.21 -48.53
N LEU A 258 -41.45 8.70 -49.06
CA LEU A 258 -42.66 8.18 -48.46
C LEU A 258 -42.72 6.65 -48.66
N ASN A 259 -43.33 5.93 -47.71
CA ASN A 259 -43.96 4.58 -47.77
C ASN A 259 -43.09 3.37 -48.20
N SER A 260 -43.19 2.19 -47.60
CA SER A 260 -44.36 1.29 -47.43
C SER A 260 -43.89 0.11 -46.53
N LEU A 261 -44.66 -0.76 -45.84
CA LEU A 261 -45.84 -1.55 -46.22
C LEU A 261 -46.30 -2.34 -44.96
N VAL A 262 -47.60 -2.52 -44.81
CA VAL A 262 -48.30 -3.42 -43.87
C VAL A 262 -48.72 -4.69 -44.60
N ARG A 263 -48.61 -5.85 -43.94
CA ARG A 263 -49.35 -7.15 -44.07
C ARG A 263 -48.43 -8.26 -43.52
N ALA A 264 -48.83 -9.29 -42.78
CA ALA A 264 -50.08 -10.03 -42.78
C ALA A 264 -50.32 -10.74 -41.42
N ALA A 265 -51.57 -11.14 -41.23
CA ALA A 265 -52.12 -11.92 -40.12
C ALA A 265 -51.98 -13.44 -40.32
N GLY A 266 -52.24 -14.22 -39.26
CA GLY A 266 -52.99 -15.48 -39.42
C GLY A 266 -52.43 -16.74 -38.74
N LEU A 267 -53.16 -17.18 -37.70
CA LEU A 267 -53.44 -18.56 -37.24
C LEU A 267 -52.29 -19.57 -37.00
N SER A 268 -52.24 -20.11 -35.78
CA SER A 268 -52.66 -21.51 -35.53
C SER A 268 -52.78 -21.81 -34.03
N LEU A 269 -54.00 -22.19 -33.64
CA LEU A 269 -54.37 -22.83 -32.37
C LEU A 269 -54.34 -24.36 -32.61
N ALA A 270 -54.10 -25.14 -31.55
CA ALA A 270 -54.23 -26.59 -31.41
C ALA A 270 -52.95 -27.44 -31.60
N ALA A 271 -52.29 -27.72 -30.47
CA ALA A 271 -51.68 -29.03 -30.17
C ALA A 271 -51.46 -29.12 -28.65
N CYS A 272 -52.51 -29.51 -27.92
CA CYS A 272 -52.37 -30.05 -26.56
C CYS A 272 -52.19 -31.56 -26.65
N LEU A 273 -51.43 -32.08 -25.68
CA LEU A 273 -51.27 -33.49 -25.27
C LEU A 273 -50.18 -34.29 -26.00
N PHE A 274 -49.00 -34.37 -25.37
CA PHE A 274 -48.40 -35.59 -24.81
C PHE A 274 -46.92 -35.28 -24.49
N PHE A 275 -46.66 -34.70 -23.32
CA PHE A 275 -45.30 -34.68 -22.74
C PHE A 275 -45.27 -35.68 -21.59
N PRO A 276 -44.38 -36.69 -21.62
CA PRO A 276 -44.19 -37.57 -20.48
C PRO A 276 -43.55 -36.74 -19.36
N PHE A 277 -44.25 -36.62 -18.23
CA PHE A 277 -43.64 -36.15 -16.99
C PHE A 277 -42.59 -37.18 -16.56
N SER A 278 -41.33 -36.93 -16.92
CA SER A 278 -40.22 -37.53 -16.19
C SER A 278 -40.27 -36.95 -14.79
N VAL A 279 -40.69 -37.77 -13.82
CA VAL A 279 -40.51 -37.48 -12.41
C VAL A 279 -39.00 -37.45 -12.18
N SER A 280 -38.41 -36.25 -12.24
CA SER A 280 -37.06 -36.02 -11.75
C SER A 280 -37.07 -36.35 -10.27
N ALA A 281 -36.33 -37.39 -9.87
CA ALA A 281 -35.98 -37.59 -8.48
C ALA A 281 -35.43 -36.25 -7.95
N ALA A 282 -35.98 -35.76 -6.86
CA ALA A 282 -35.56 -34.48 -6.29
C ALA A 282 -34.07 -34.57 -5.93
N GLU A 283 -33.26 -33.70 -6.52
CA GLU A 283 -31.81 -33.67 -6.30
C GLU A 283 -31.50 -33.56 -4.80
N LYS A 284 -30.58 -34.41 -4.28
CA LYS A 284 -30.17 -34.42 -2.86
C LYS A 284 -29.73 -33.02 -2.44
N LEU A 285 -30.13 -32.58 -1.25
CA LEU A 285 -29.78 -31.24 -0.77
C LEU A 285 -28.29 -31.16 -0.47
N GLN A 286 -27.65 -30.08 -0.91
CA GLN A 286 -26.24 -29.84 -0.64
C GLN A 286 -26.10 -28.79 0.46
N TYR A 287 -25.33 -29.09 1.51
CA TYR A 287 -25.17 -28.19 2.65
C TYR A 287 -24.73 -26.78 2.23
N ASN A 288 -23.68 -26.63 1.42
CA ASN A 288 -23.19 -25.30 1.04
C ASN A 288 -24.16 -24.51 0.16
N ARG A 289 -24.88 -25.18 -0.75
CA ARG A 289 -25.80 -24.54 -1.71
C ARG A 289 -27.15 -24.22 -1.09
N ASP A 290 -27.72 -25.18 -0.36
CA ASP A 290 -29.13 -25.17 0.03
C ASP A 290 -29.36 -24.83 1.50
N ILE A 291 -28.40 -25.11 2.40
CA ILE A 291 -28.61 -25.10 3.86
C ILE A 291 -27.80 -24.03 4.58
N ARG A 292 -26.49 -24.00 4.35
CA ARG A 292 -25.56 -23.04 4.95
C ARG A 292 -26.00 -21.59 4.75
N PRO A 293 -26.53 -21.15 3.59
CA PRO A 293 -27.03 -19.77 3.44
C PRO A 293 -28.18 -19.46 4.40
N ILE A 294 -29.08 -20.43 4.64
CA ILE A 294 -30.20 -20.28 5.57
C ILE A 294 -29.68 -20.14 7.01
N LEU A 295 -28.77 -21.02 7.42
CA LEU A 295 -28.19 -20.99 8.77
C LEU A 295 -27.29 -19.76 9.00
N ALA A 296 -26.51 -19.36 8.00
CA ALA A 296 -25.68 -18.17 8.05
C ALA A 296 -26.51 -16.90 8.20
N GLU A 297 -27.59 -16.79 7.42
CA GLU A 297 -28.50 -15.66 7.49
C GLU A 297 -29.25 -15.64 8.83
N ASN A 298 -29.74 -16.77 9.33
CA ASN A 298 -30.72 -16.79 10.42
C ASN A 298 -30.17 -17.20 11.79
N CYS A 299 -29.09 -17.98 11.86
CA CYS A 299 -28.65 -18.67 13.08
C CYS A 299 -27.23 -18.30 13.53
N PHE A 300 -26.27 -18.10 12.62
CA PHE A 300 -24.85 -17.95 12.96
C PHE A 300 -24.49 -16.68 13.75
N ALA A 301 -25.38 -15.67 13.77
CA ALA A 301 -25.17 -14.48 14.59
C ALA A 301 -25.12 -14.79 16.10
N CYS A 302 -25.83 -15.83 16.55
CA CYS A 302 -25.87 -16.25 17.96
C CYS A 302 -25.33 -17.66 18.18
N HIS A 303 -25.36 -18.52 17.16
CA HIS A 303 -24.92 -19.92 17.25
C HIS A 303 -23.81 -20.24 16.25
N GLY A 304 -23.01 -19.23 15.89
CA GLY A 304 -21.93 -19.35 14.93
C GLY A 304 -20.56 -19.09 15.57
N PRO A 305 -19.53 -18.87 14.74
CA PRO A 305 -18.14 -18.84 15.16
C PRO A 305 -17.75 -17.73 16.14
N ASP A 306 -18.43 -16.59 16.11
CA ASP A 306 -18.16 -15.44 16.99
C ASP A 306 -18.36 -15.75 18.47
N SER A 307 -17.28 -15.92 19.23
CA SER A 307 -17.35 -16.20 20.67
C SER A 307 -17.98 -15.07 21.48
N ALA A 308 -17.82 -13.81 21.06
CA ALA A 308 -18.35 -12.65 21.79
C ALA A 308 -19.88 -12.52 21.65
N ALA A 309 -20.44 -12.95 20.52
CA ALA A 309 -21.89 -12.94 20.28
C ALA A 309 -22.58 -14.26 20.64
N ARG A 310 -21.81 -15.33 20.88
CA ARG A 310 -22.31 -16.70 21.05
C ARG A 310 -23.27 -16.82 22.22
N LYS A 311 -24.39 -17.51 22.00
CA LYS A 311 -25.40 -17.82 23.03
C LYS A 311 -25.47 -19.32 23.25
N GLY A 312 -25.57 -19.71 24.53
CA GLY A 312 -25.62 -21.10 24.96
C GLY A 312 -24.34 -21.90 24.66
N ASP A 313 -23.24 -21.22 24.32
CA ASP A 313 -21.99 -21.80 23.83
C ASP A 313 -22.19 -22.88 22.75
N LEU A 314 -23.18 -22.65 21.88
CA LEU A 314 -23.56 -23.57 20.81
C LEU A 314 -23.00 -23.10 19.47
N ARG A 315 -22.43 -24.02 18.70
CA ARG A 315 -21.88 -23.82 17.35
C ARG A 315 -22.60 -24.70 16.34
N ILE A 316 -23.69 -24.19 15.77
CA ILE A 316 -24.45 -24.95 14.76
C ILE A 316 -23.75 -24.98 13.39
N ASP A 317 -22.73 -24.13 13.21
CA ASP A 317 -21.85 -24.16 12.05
C ASP A 317 -20.86 -25.34 12.08
N ARG A 318 -20.65 -25.98 13.24
CA ARG A 318 -19.83 -27.19 13.40
C ARG A 318 -20.74 -28.39 13.56
N ARG A 319 -20.46 -29.46 12.81
CA ARG A 319 -21.30 -30.65 12.81
C ARG A 319 -21.27 -31.31 14.19
N GLU A 320 -20.08 -31.49 14.73
CA GLU A 320 -19.83 -32.21 15.98
C GLU A 320 -20.61 -31.56 17.14
N ASP A 321 -20.46 -30.26 17.32
CA ASP A 321 -21.14 -29.48 18.36
C ASP A 321 -22.68 -29.49 18.18
N ALA A 322 -23.19 -29.49 16.94
CA ALA A 322 -24.63 -29.55 16.67
C ALA A 322 -25.24 -30.93 16.96
N LEU A 323 -24.45 -32.01 16.77
CA LEU A 323 -24.86 -33.38 17.06
C LEU A 323 -24.79 -33.69 18.56
N GLU A 324 -23.69 -33.31 19.22
CA GLU A 324 -23.48 -33.56 20.65
C GLU A 324 -24.58 -32.94 21.51
N ARG A 325 -25.10 -31.77 21.10
CA ARG A 325 -26.19 -31.08 21.79
C ARG A 325 -27.59 -31.41 21.28
N GLU A 326 -27.72 -32.42 20.44
CA GLU A 326 -28.98 -32.88 19.84
C GLU A 326 -29.78 -31.76 19.14
N VAL A 327 -29.09 -30.70 18.70
CA VAL A 327 -29.69 -29.62 17.93
C VAL A 327 -30.12 -30.14 16.57
N ILE A 328 -29.33 -31.07 16.03
CA ILE A 328 -29.58 -31.81 14.82
C ILE A 328 -29.43 -33.30 15.13
N VAL A 329 -30.47 -34.08 14.86
CA VAL A 329 -30.46 -35.55 14.95
C VAL A 329 -30.62 -36.12 13.53
N PRO A 330 -29.53 -36.58 12.89
CA PRO A 330 -29.56 -37.11 11.53
C PRO A 330 -30.64 -38.17 11.30
N GLY A 331 -31.42 -38.01 10.23
CA GLY A 331 -32.52 -38.91 9.87
C GLY A 331 -33.81 -38.68 10.67
N LYS A 332 -33.80 -37.84 11.71
CA LYS A 332 -34.93 -37.64 12.62
C LYS A 332 -35.27 -36.16 12.82
N PRO A 333 -35.95 -35.52 11.85
CA PRO A 333 -36.28 -34.10 11.94
C PRO A 333 -37.15 -33.74 13.14
N ASP A 334 -38.06 -34.63 13.55
CA ASP A 334 -38.99 -34.40 14.66
C ASP A 334 -38.31 -34.50 16.04
N GLU A 335 -37.17 -35.19 16.13
CA GLU A 335 -36.33 -35.25 17.35
C GLU A 335 -35.26 -34.13 17.37
N SER A 336 -35.12 -33.35 16.30
CA SER A 336 -34.10 -32.31 16.20
C SER A 336 -34.57 -30.98 16.78
N GLU A 337 -33.89 -30.47 17.82
CA GLU A 337 -34.27 -29.23 18.50
C GLU A 337 -34.27 -28.01 17.54
N LEU A 338 -33.44 -28.00 16.49
CA LEU A 338 -33.50 -26.98 15.42
C LEU A 338 -34.92 -26.88 14.83
N ILE A 339 -35.53 -28.00 14.45
CA ILE A 339 -36.84 -28.03 13.79
C ILE A 339 -37.95 -27.63 14.76
N VAL A 340 -37.84 -28.07 16.02
CA VAL A 340 -38.74 -27.67 17.10
C VAL A 340 -38.70 -26.14 17.28
N ARG A 341 -37.50 -25.56 17.38
CA ARG A 341 -37.31 -24.12 17.64
C ARG A 341 -37.76 -23.22 16.50
N ILE A 342 -37.55 -23.60 15.24
CA ILE A 342 -38.00 -22.79 14.08
C ILE A 342 -39.51 -22.82 13.88
N ASN A 343 -40.20 -23.83 14.44
CA ASN A 343 -41.66 -23.99 14.34
C ASN A 343 -42.42 -23.60 15.62
N MET A 344 -41.71 -23.22 16.67
CA MET A 344 -42.34 -22.88 17.95
C MET A 344 -43.13 -21.57 17.87
N SER A 345 -44.34 -21.58 18.43
CA SER A 345 -45.23 -20.41 18.50
C SER A 345 -44.85 -19.43 19.62
N ASP A 346 -44.24 -19.92 20.70
CA ASP A 346 -43.76 -19.11 21.83
C ASP A 346 -42.60 -18.21 21.40
N GLU A 347 -42.85 -16.90 21.32
CA GLU A 347 -41.90 -15.88 20.87
C GLU A 347 -40.60 -15.84 21.68
N LYS A 348 -40.61 -16.26 22.95
CA LYS A 348 -39.41 -16.28 23.81
C LYS A 348 -38.49 -17.46 23.53
N LYS A 349 -39.04 -18.55 23.01
CA LYS A 349 -38.33 -19.82 22.77
C LYS A 349 -38.06 -20.07 21.30
N ARG A 350 -38.84 -19.47 20.40
CA ARG A 350 -38.67 -19.54 18.95
C ARG A 350 -37.31 -18.99 18.52
N MET A 351 -36.68 -19.68 17.57
CA MET A 351 -35.48 -19.20 16.90
C MET A 351 -35.76 -18.98 15.40
N PRO A 352 -35.26 -17.89 14.78
CA PRO A 352 -34.58 -16.76 15.41
C PRO A 352 -35.51 -15.95 16.34
N PRO A 353 -34.97 -15.31 17.39
CA PRO A 353 -35.76 -14.48 18.29
C PRO A 353 -36.42 -13.32 17.56
N VAL A 354 -37.62 -12.90 17.98
CA VAL A 354 -38.37 -11.80 17.36
C VAL A 354 -37.57 -10.49 17.30
N SER A 355 -36.71 -10.24 18.32
CA SER A 355 -35.83 -9.07 18.39
C SER A 355 -34.79 -9.00 17.27
N THR A 356 -34.49 -10.11 16.59
CA THR A 356 -33.57 -10.13 15.44
C THR A 356 -34.23 -9.67 14.14
N HIS A 357 -35.56 -9.58 14.12
CA HIS A 357 -36.38 -9.28 12.93
C HIS A 357 -36.17 -10.24 11.75
N LYS A 358 -35.59 -11.42 11.99
CA LYS A 358 -35.39 -12.47 10.98
C LYS A 358 -36.51 -13.50 11.05
N VAL A 359 -36.99 -13.94 9.89
CA VAL A 359 -38.06 -14.94 9.77
C VAL A 359 -37.71 -15.91 8.67
N LEU A 360 -37.67 -17.20 8.99
CA LEU A 360 -37.52 -18.25 7.98
C LEU A 360 -38.84 -18.39 7.21
N THR A 361 -38.73 -18.39 5.88
CA THR A 361 -39.83 -18.75 4.99
C THR A 361 -40.21 -20.23 5.13
N ALA A 362 -41.44 -20.59 4.74
CA ALA A 362 -41.88 -21.99 4.73
C ALA A 362 -40.94 -22.90 3.91
N ALA A 363 -40.48 -22.43 2.75
CA ALA A 363 -39.54 -23.16 1.91
C ALA A 363 -38.18 -23.40 2.59
N GLN A 364 -37.67 -22.41 3.35
CA GLN A 364 -36.42 -22.58 4.10
C GLN A 364 -36.56 -23.58 5.23
N LYS A 365 -37.68 -23.54 5.97
CA LYS A 365 -37.97 -24.51 7.04
C LYS A 365 -38.06 -25.93 6.49
N GLU A 366 -38.72 -26.10 5.34
CA GLU A 366 -38.84 -27.41 4.69
C GLU A 366 -37.48 -27.93 4.19
N LYS A 367 -36.63 -27.06 3.63
CA LYS A 367 -35.25 -27.45 3.26
C LYS A 367 -34.46 -27.94 4.46
N LEU A 368 -34.55 -27.26 5.61
CA LEU A 368 -33.87 -27.69 6.84
C LEU A 368 -34.41 -29.04 7.32
N ARG A 369 -35.75 -29.22 7.36
CA ARG A 369 -36.39 -30.48 7.74
C ARG A 369 -35.93 -31.63 6.83
N ARG A 370 -36.00 -31.43 5.52
CA ARG A 370 -35.61 -32.43 4.52
C ARG A 370 -34.12 -32.75 4.59
N TRP A 371 -33.24 -31.77 4.75
CA TRP A 371 -31.81 -32.02 4.89
C TRP A 371 -31.49 -32.85 6.14
N ILE A 372 -32.18 -32.62 7.25
CA ILE A 372 -32.05 -33.47 8.44
C ILE A 372 -32.55 -34.89 8.15
N ALA A 373 -33.68 -35.04 7.47
CA ALA A 373 -34.20 -36.35 7.07
C ALA A 373 -33.22 -37.11 6.16
N GLU A 374 -32.50 -36.41 5.28
CA GLU A 374 -31.45 -36.94 4.41
C GLU A 374 -30.12 -37.23 5.14
N GLY A 375 -30.07 -37.06 6.47
CA GLY A 375 -28.91 -37.40 7.31
C GLY A 375 -28.04 -36.22 7.74
N ALA A 376 -28.48 -34.97 7.48
CA ALA A 376 -27.80 -33.74 7.89
C ALA A 376 -26.30 -33.71 7.57
N GLU A 377 -25.93 -34.12 6.35
CA GLU A 377 -24.53 -34.14 5.92
C GLU A 377 -23.99 -32.71 5.81
N TYR A 378 -22.94 -32.37 6.59
CA TYR A 378 -22.22 -31.11 6.47
C TYR A 378 -21.17 -31.20 5.37
N GLN A 379 -20.90 -30.07 4.73
CA GLN A 379 -19.84 -29.93 3.76
C GLN A 379 -18.85 -28.87 4.24
N LEU A 380 -17.55 -29.09 4.01
CA LEU A 380 -16.53 -28.04 4.14
C LEU A 380 -16.89 -26.86 3.23
N HIS A 381 -16.37 -25.66 3.47
CA HIS A 381 -16.55 -24.57 2.50
C HIS A 381 -16.09 -25.01 1.10
N TRP A 382 -16.79 -24.56 0.06
CA TRP A 382 -16.59 -25.06 -1.32
C TRP A 382 -15.14 -24.95 -1.79
N SER A 383 -14.38 -23.97 -1.29
CA SER A 383 -12.95 -23.77 -1.59
C SER A 383 -12.04 -24.86 -1.02
N PHE A 384 -12.48 -25.61 -0.01
CA PHE A 384 -11.75 -26.72 0.60
C PHE A 384 -12.26 -28.09 0.14
N ILE A 385 -13.20 -28.13 -0.80
CA ILE A 385 -13.65 -29.36 -1.44
C ILE A 385 -12.92 -29.48 -2.78
N THR A 386 -12.24 -30.60 -3.01
CA THR A 386 -11.57 -30.87 -4.28
C THR A 386 -12.55 -30.73 -5.44
N PRO A 387 -12.33 -29.79 -6.39
CA PRO A 387 -13.18 -29.64 -7.55
C PRO A 387 -13.20 -30.94 -8.37
N LYS A 388 -14.40 -31.46 -8.64
CA LYS A 388 -14.59 -32.61 -9.55
C LYS A 388 -15.09 -32.10 -10.89
N ARG A 389 -14.58 -32.67 -11.99
CA ARG A 389 -15.01 -32.31 -13.34
C ARG A 389 -16.50 -32.68 -13.52
N PRO A 390 -17.41 -31.72 -13.69
CA PRO A 390 -18.83 -32.03 -13.88
C PRO A 390 -19.08 -32.56 -15.29
N ALA A 391 -20.17 -33.30 -15.47
CA ALA A 391 -20.69 -33.61 -16.79
C ALA A 391 -21.16 -32.31 -17.49
N LEU A 392 -21.02 -32.25 -18.81
CA LEU A 392 -21.44 -31.09 -19.58
C LEU A 392 -22.98 -31.08 -19.72
N PRO A 393 -23.65 -29.94 -19.49
CA PRO A 393 -25.09 -29.87 -19.66
C PRO A 393 -25.49 -30.03 -21.13
N ALA A 394 -26.66 -30.62 -21.34
CA ALA A 394 -27.31 -30.64 -22.64
C ALA A 394 -27.87 -29.25 -22.95
N VAL A 395 -27.68 -28.78 -24.18
CA VAL A 395 -28.12 -27.48 -24.66
C VAL A 395 -28.82 -27.65 -26.00
N LYS A 396 -29.78 -26.78 -26.31
CA LYS A 396 -30.54 -26.84 -27.57
C LYS A 396 -29.71 -26.30 -28.74
N ASN A 397 -28.98 -25.22 -28.53
CA ASN A 397 -28.17 -24.58 -29.57
C ASN A 397 -26.70 -25.02 -29.53
N GLU A 398 -26.43 -26.27 -29.92
CA GLU A 398 -25.07 -26.83 -29.89
C GLU A 398 -24.09 -26.10 -30.83
N SER A 399 -24.58 -25.47 -31.91
CA SER A 399 -23.71 -24.77 -32.88
C SER A 399 -23.12 -23.46 -32.34
N TRP A 400 -23.66 -22.92 -31.24
CA TRP A 400 -23.08 -21.74 -30.57
C TRP A 400 -21.91 -22.10 -29.64
N VAL A 401 -21.83 -23.35 -29.20
CA VAL A 401 -20.82 -23.82 -28.24
C VAL A 401 -19.45 -23.89 -28.92
N ARG A 402 -18.48 -23.09 -28.47
CA ARG A 402 -17.09 -23.13 -28.95
C ARG A 402 -16.19 -23.96 -28.02
N ASN A 403 -16.47 -23.92 -26.72
CA ASN A 403 -15.73 -24.67 -25.70
C ASN A 403 -16.66 -25.23 -24.62
N PRO A 404 -16.18 -26.14 -23.74
CA PRO A 404 -17.03 -26.76 -22.71
C PRO A 404 -17.69 -25.80 -21.72
N ILE A 405 -17.11 -24.62 -21.45
CA ILE A 405 -17.68 -23.60 -20.54
C ILE A 405 -18.95 -23.00 -21.14
N ASP A 406 -18.99 -22.83 -22.47
CA ASP A 406 -20.13 -22.24 -23.17
C ASP A 406 -21.41 -23.07 -22.97
N ARG A 407 -21.30 -24.39 -22.80
CA ARG A 407 -22.46 -25.25 -22.48
C ARG A 407 -23.10 -24.86 -21.15
N PHE A 408 -22.32 -24.55 -20.12
CA PHE A 408 -22.86 -24.13 -18.81
C PHE A 408 -23.55 -22.78 -18.88
N ILE A 409 -22.97 -21.84 -19.63
CA ILE A 409 -23.56 -20.51 -19.84
C ILE A 409 -24.86 -20.64 -20.66
N LEU A 410 -24.83 -21.36 -21.77
CA LEU A 410 -25.97 -21.53 -22.66
C LEU A 410 -27.12 -22.28 -21.99
N ALA A 411 -26.83 -23.33 -21.20
CA ALA A 411 -27.85 -24.05 -20.46
C ALA A 411 -28.65 -23.12 -19.51
N GLU A 412 -27.97 -22.21 -18.81
CA GLU A 412 -28.63 -21.26 -17.92
C GLU A 412 -29.39 -20.17 -18.70
N LEU A 413 -28.85 -19.70 -19.83
CA LEU A 413 -29.56 -18.78 -20.72
C LEU A 413 -30.86 -19.41 -21.26
N GLU A 414 -30.77 -20.62 -21.83
CA GLU A 414 -31.92 -21.36 -22.37
C GLU A 414 -32.97 -21.66 -21.31
N LYS A 415 -32.54 -22.03 -20.10
CA LYS A 415 -33.44 -22.24 -18.95
C LYS A 415 -34.21 -20.97 -18.57
N ARG A 416 -33.61 -19.80 -18.75
CA ARG A 416 -34.22 -18.49 -18.50
C ARG A 416 -34.92 -17.89 -19.72
N GLY A 417 -34.96 -18.60 -20.85
CA GLY A 417 -35.52 -18.09 -22.11
C GLY A 417 -34.72 -16.94 -22.71
N LEU A 418 -33.44 -16.82 -22.38
CA LEU A 418 -32.52 -15.81 -22.90
C LEU A 418 -31.69 -16.38 -24.05
N GLN A 419 -31.26 -15.49 -24.95
CA GLN A 419 -30.38 -15.83 -26.07
C GLN A 419 -29.03 -15.12 -25.92
N PRO A 420 -27.92 -15.72 -26.40
CA PRO A 420 -26.63 -15.04 -26.43
C PRO A 420 -26.69 -13.71 -27.19
N ALA A 421 -25.94 -12.72 -26.71
CA ALA A 421 -25.77 -11.47 -27.44
C ALA A 421 -24.92 -11.69 -28.71
N PRO A 422 -25.14 -10.92 -29.79
CA PRO A 422 -24.27 -10.99 -30.96
C PRO A 422 -22.83 -10.60 -30.58
N GLU A 423 -21.86 -11.18 -31.30
CA GLU A 423 -20.45 -10.85 -31.15
C GLU A 423 -20.22 -9.36 -31.46
N ALA A 424 -19.33 -8.72 -30.71
CA ALA A 424 -18.99 -7.32 -30.95
C ALA A 424 -18.24 -7.17 -32.29
N ASP A 425 -18.35 -6.00 -32.91
CA ASP A 425 -17.60 -5.72 -34.13
C ASP A 425 -16.08 -5.78 -33.89
N ARG A 426 -15.32 -6.09 -34.94
CA ARG A 426 -13.87 -6.33 -34.83
C ARG A 426 -13.10 -5.14 -34.26
N ARG A 427 -13.53 -3.89 -34.50
CA ARG A 427 -12.84 -2.72 -33.91
C ARG A 427 -13.04 -2.68 -32.40
N THR A 428 -14.27 -2.97 -31.96
CA THR A 428 -14.59 -3.11 -30.54
C THR A 428 -13.82 -4.26 -29.90
N LEU A 429 -13.71 -5.42 -30.56
CA LEU A 429 -12.92 -6.56 -30.07
C LEU A 429 -11.43 -6.21 -29.94
N ALA A 430 -10.82 -5.59 -30.97
CA ALA A 430 -9.42 -5.19 -30.93
C ALA A 430 -9.12 -4.25 -29.75
N ARG A 431 -10.01 -3.28 -29.52
CA ARG A 431 -9.89 -2.34 -28.39
C ARG A 431 -10.03 -3.06 -27.04
N ARG A 432 -11.02 -3.94 -26.89
CA ARG A 432 -11.24 -4.69 -25.64
C ARG A 432 -10.05 -5.58 -25.31
N LEU A 433 -9.59 -6.37 -26.29
CA LEU A 433 -8.42 -7.24 -26.14
C LEU A 433 -7.17 -6.46 -25.75
N SER A 434 -6.89 -5.36 -26.43
CA SER A 434 -5.72 -4.53 -26.13
C SER A 434 -5.76 -3.95 -24.72
N LEU A 435 -6.91 -3.38 -24.31
CA LEU A 435 -7.05 -2.82 -22.97
C LEU A 435 -7.02 -3.88 -21.86
N ASP A 436 -7.56 -5.07 -22.13
CA ASP A 436 -7.63 -6.16 -21.15
C ASP A 436 -6.29 -6.89 -20.99
N LEU A 437 -5.59 -7.15 -22.10
CA LEU A 437 -4.33 -7.89 -22.07
C LEU A 437 -3.15 -6.97 -21.73
N ILE A 438 -3.02 -5.84 -22.42
CA ILE A 438 -1.83 -4.98 -22.28
C ILE A 438 -2.10 -3.64 -21.60
N GLY A 439 -3.34 -3.35 -21.20
CA GLY A 439 -3.69 -2.09 -20.51
C GLY A 439 -3.65 -0.83 -21.37
N LEU A 440 -3.32 -0.95 -22.65
CA LEU A 440 -3.10 0.17 -23.56
C LEU A 440 -4.11 0.14 -24.71
N PRO A 441 -4.51 1.32 -25.25
CA PRO A 441 -5.28 1.36 -26.49
C PRO A 441 -4.45 0.79 -27.66
N PRO A 442 -5.06 0.08 -28.62
CA PRO A 442 -4.33 -0.49 -29.75
C PRO A 442 -3.89 0.60 -30.73
N ASP A 443 -2.77 0.39 -31.43
CA ASP A 443 -2.35 1.27 -32.53
C ASP A 443 -3.39 1.21 -33.66
N PRO A 444 -3.81 2.35 -34.25
CA PRO A 444 -4.79 2.36 -35.34
C PRO A 444 -4.44 1.42 -36.51
N LYS A 445 -3.15 1.29 -36.87
CA LYS A 445 -2.71 0.38 -37.95
C LYS A 445 -2.93 -1.08 -37.59
N GLU A 446 -2.72 -1.44 -36.33
CA GLU A 446 -2.98 -2.79 -35.84
C GLU A 446 -4.47 -3.10 -35.81
N VAL A 447 -5.31 -2.12 -35.47
CA VAL A 447 -6.77 -2.26 -35.56
C VAL A 447 -7.19 -2.50 -37.01
N GLU A 448 -6.66 -1.74 -37.97
CA GLU A 448 -6.97 -1.98 -39.39
C GLU A 448 -6.51 -3.36 -39.85
N ALA A 449 -5.32 -3.80 -39.46
CA ALA A 449 -4.84 -5.14 -39.77
C ALA A 449 -5.76 -6.22 -39.21
N PHE A 450 -6.16 -6.10 -37.94
CA PHE A 450 -7.09 -7.02 -37.28
C PHE A 450 -8.47 -7.05 -37.94
N VAL A 451 -9.02 -5.88 -38.30
CA VAL A 451 -10.33 -5.77 -38.95
C VAL A 451 -10.33 -6.46 -40.32
N HIS A 452 -9.25 -6.30 -41.09
CA HIS A 452 -9.13 -6.83 -42.45
C HIS A 452 -8.55 -8.25 -42.53
N ASP A 453 -8.12 -8.83 -41.41
CA ASP A 453 -7.62 -10.22 -41.37
C ASP A 453 -8.75 -11.21 -41.69
N LYS A 454 -8.62 -11.93 -42.80
CA LYS A 454 -9.62 -12.89 -43.28
C LYS A 454 -9.39 -14.31 -42.77
N SER A 455 -8.34 -14.54 -41.98
CA SER A 455 -8.04 -15.86 -41.45
C SER A 455 -9.11 -16.29 -40.43
N ALA A 456 -9.35 -17.61 -40.36
CA ALA A 456 -10.34 -18.18 -39.46
C ALA A 456 -9.97 -17.99 -37.98
N ASP A 457 -8.68 -17.83 -37.70
CA ASP A 457 -8.02 -17.69 -36.40
C ASP A 457 -7.54 -16.24 -36.14
N TYR A 458 -8.14 -15.24 -36.79
CA TYR A 458 -7.74 -13.83 -36.66
C TYR A 458 -7.76 -13.33 -35.20
N TYR A 459 -8.69 -13.85 -34.39
CA TYR A 459 -8.85 -13.49 -32.99
C TYR A 459 -7.68 -14.03 -32.16
N GLU A 460 -7.40 -15.33 -32.28
CA GLU A 460 -6.33 -16.04 -31.57
C GLU A 460 -4.96 -15.47 -31.92
N LYS A 461 -4.71 -15.17 -33.19
CA LYS A 461 -3.46 -14.52 -33.64
C LYS A 461 -3.24 -13.17 -32.97
N TYR A 462 -4.29 -12.38 -32.82
CA TYR A 462 -4.20 -11.07 -32.19
C TYR A 462 -4.01 -11.18 -30.68
N VAL A 463 -4.68 -12.14 -30.02
CA VAL A 463 -4.44 -12.46 -28.61
C VAL A 463 -2.99 -12.89 -28.39
N GLU A 464 -2.47 -13.82 -29.19
CA GLU A 464 -1.08 -14.29 -29.10
C GLU A 464 -0.07 -13.15 -29.31
N LYS A 465 -0.34 -12.26 -30.28
CA LYS A 465 0.47 -11.06 -30.50
C LYS A 465 0.51 -10.18 -29.25
N LEU A 466 -0.64 -9.94 -28.61
CA LEU A 466 -0.73 -9.10 -27.41
C LEU A 466 -0.05 -9.77 -26.21
N LEU A 467 -0.19 -11.09 -26.02
CA LEU A 467 0.48 -11.84 -24.95
C LEU A 467 2.01 -11.86 -25.10
N ARG A 468 2.53 -11.77 -26.32
CA ARG A 468 3.98 -11.63 -26.60
C ARG A 468 4.52 -10.22 -26.40
N SER A 469 3.65 -9.23 -26.24
CA SER A 469 4.07 -7.85 -26.00
C SER A 469 4.68 -7.71 -24.59
N PRO A 470 5.78 -6.96 -24.39
CA PRO A 470 6.32 -6.73 -23.04
C PRO A 470 5.30 -6.05 -22.12
N HIS A 471 4.35 -5.28 -22.69
CA HIS A 471 3.27 -4.62 -21.96
C HIS A 471 2.29 -5.61 -21.30
N TRP A 472 2.23 -6.88 -21.74
CA TRP A 472 1.46 -7.92 -21.06
C TRP A 472 1.95 -8.11 -19.62
N GLY A 473 3.25 -8.34 -19.46
CA GLY A 473 3.87 -8.52 -18.14
C GLY A 473 3.79 -7.26 -17.27
N GLU A 474 3.89 -6.07 -17.87
CA GLU A 474 3.70 -4.80 -17.14
C GLU A 474 2.26 -4.67 -16.63
N HIS A 475 1.27 -4.94 -17.49
CA HIS A 475 -0.14 -4.84 -17.15
C HIS A 475 -0.56 -5.86 -16.08
N ARG A 476 -0.12 -7.12 -16.22
CA ARG A 476 -0.40 -8.19 -15.26
C ARG A 476 0.40 -8.04 -13.97
N GLY A 477 1.66 -7.65 -14.09
CA GLY A 477 2.57 -7.44 -12.97
C GLY A 477 2.02 -6.44 -11.96
N ARG A 478 1.38 -5.34 -12.39
CA ARG A 478 0.85 -4.34 -11.44
C ARG A 478 -0.11 -4.93 -10.40
N TYR A 479 -0.99 -5.84 -10.82
CA TYR A 479 -1.97 -6.45 -9.91
C TYR A 479 -1.27 -7.34 -8.88
N TRP A 480 -0.21 -8.03 -9.31
CA TRP A 480 0.61 -8.83 -8.41
C TRP A 480 1.42 -7.96 -7.44
N LEU A 481 1.98 -6.86 -7.94
CA LEU A 481 2.78 -5.93 -7.14
C LEU A 481 1.94 -5.26 -6.06
N ASP A 482 0.68 -4.92 -6.35
CA ASP A 482 -0.29 -4.46 -5.34
C ASP A 482 -0.49 -5.54 -4.26
N ALA A 483 -0.68 -6.80 -4.66
CA ALA A 483 -0.87 -7.93 -3.74
C ALA A 483 0.38 -8.25 -2.91
N ALA A 484 1.58 -8.08 -3.49
CA ALA A 484 2.85 -8.21 -2.80
C ALA A 484 3.16 -7.04 -1.85
N ARG A 485 2.40 -5.94 -1.94
CA ARG A 485 2.63 -4.66 -1.24
C ARG A 485 3.92 -3.99 -1.69
N TYR A 486 4.25 -4.11 -2.97
CA TYR A 486 5.38 -3.41 -3.53
C TYR A 486 5.18 -1.89 -3.39
N ALA A 487 6.23 -1.19 -2.99
CA ALA A 487 6.27 0.26 -2.91
C ALA A 487 7.71 0.73 -3.11
N ASP A 488 7.88 1.90 -3.73
CA ASP A 488 9.19 2.53 -3.92
C ASP A 488 9.65 3.32 -2.66
N THR A 489 8.93 3.19 -1.55
CA THR A 489 9.22 3.83 -0.26
C THR A 489 9.05 2.87 0.91
N HIS A 490 9.60 3.23 2.08
CA HIS A 490 9.56 2.44 3.32
C HIS A 490 8.18 2.45 4.00
N GLY A 491 7.43 3.55 3.89
CA GLY A 491 6.13 3.76 4.54
C GLY A 491 6.17 4.26 6.00
N ILE A 492 5.02 4.15 6.69
CA ILE A 492 4.74 4.59 8.08
C ILE A 492 5.08 6.07 8.33
N HIS A 493 6.07 6.35 9.17
CA HIS A 493 6.37 7.67 9.71
C HIS A 493 7.33 8.43 8.80
N PHE A 494 8.42 7.78 8.40
CA PHE A 494 9.40 8.30 7.46
C PHE A 494 9.29 7.57 6.14
N ASP A 495 8.46 8.13 5.24
CA ASP A 495 8.18 7.55 3.93
C ASP A 495 9.31 7.80 2.91
N ASN A 496 10.52 7.39 3.27
CA ASN A 496 11.71 7.58 2.46
C ASN A 496 11.82 6.53 1.35
N PHE A 497 12.54 6.89 0.29
CA PHE A 497 12.77 6.03 -0.87
C PHE A 497 13.54 4.75 -0.49
N ARG A 498 13.14 3.61 -1.10
CA ARG A 498 13.85 2.32 -1.00
C ARG A 498 14.12 1.71 -2.37
N GLU A 499 15.26 1.06 -2.54
CA GLU A 499 15.62 0.43 -3.81
C GLU A 499 15.12 -1.02 -3.88
N MET A 500 14.02 -1.26 -4.62
CA MET A 500 13.46 -2.61 -4.78
C MET A 500 12.99 -2.95 -6.20
N TRP A 501 13.25 -2.09 -7.18
CA TRP A 501 12.77 -2.24 -8.56
C TRP A 501 13.19 -3.56 -9.22
N ALA A 502 14.30 -4.17 -8.80
CA ALA A 502 14.73 -5.47 -9.33
C ALA A 502 13.67 -6.56 -9.11
N TYR A 503 12.97 -6.55 -7.97
CA TYR A 503 11.85 -7.47 -7.70
C TYR A 503 10.65 -7.16 -8.62
N ARG A 504 10.31 -5.88 -8.81
CA ARG A 504 9.27 -5.46 -9.75
C ARG A 504 9.54 -5.98 -11.16
N ASP A 505 10.75 -5.79 -11.65
CA ASP A 505 11.14 -6.22 -12.99
C ASP A 505 11.19 -7.75 -13.09
N TRP A 506 11.59 -8.44 -12.02
CA TRP A 506 11.50 -9.90 -11.97
C TRP A 506 10.04 -10.38 -12.12
N VAL A 507 9.08 -9.77 -11.41
CA VAL A 507 7.64 -10.10 -11.52
C VAL A 507 7.15 -9.88 -12.95
N VAL A 508 7.43 -8.72 -13.55
CA VAL A 508 7.05 -8.39 -14.93
C VAL A 508 7.61 -9.43 -15.91
N ASN A 509 8.89 -9.78 -15.75
CA ASN A 509 9.55 -10.78 -16.59
C ASN A 509 9.00 -12.20 -16.38
N ALA A 510 8.59 -12.56 -15.17
CA ALA A 510 7.96 -13.85 -14.89
C ALA A 510 6.64 -14.01 -15.66
N PHE A 511 5.80 -12.97 -15.72
CA PHE A 511 4.59 -12.96 -16.55
C PHE A 511 4.90 -13.02 -18.04
N ASN A 512 5.88 -12.23 -18.52
CA ASN A 512 6.27 -12.21 -19.94
C ASN A 512 6.85 -13.56 -20.42
N ARG A 513 7.53 -14.30 -19.54
CA ARG A 513 8.04 -15.65 -19.85
C ARG A 513 7.02 -16.76 -19.61
N ASN A 514 5.79 -16.42 -19.22
CA ASN A 514 4.74 -17.37 -18.85
C ASN A 514 5.26 -18.41 -17.82
N MET A 515 5.92 -17.93 -16.77
CA MET A 515 6.46 -18.80 -15.72
C MET A 515 5.34 -19.62 -15.09
N LYS A 516 5.59 -20.92 -14.89
CA LYS A 516 4.62 -21.79 -14.22
C LYS A 516 4.37 -21.31 -12.78
N PHE A 517 3.11 -21.39 -12.36
CA PHE A 517 2.67 -20.83 -11.07
C PHE A 517 3.33 -21.50 -9.86
N ASP A 518 3.65 -22.79 -9.95
CA ASP A 518 4.42 -23.52 -8.94
C ASP A 518 5.83 -22.94 -8.75
N GLN A 519 6.56 -22.73 -9.85
CA GLN A 519 7.88 -22.09 -9.81
C GLN A 519 7.80 -20.65 -9.33
N PHE A 520 6.84 -19.87 -9.83
CA PHE A 520 6.60 -18.49 -9.42
C PHE A 520 6.32 -18.36 -7.91
N THR A 521 5.66 -19.37 -7.34
CA THR A 521 5.39 -19.47 -5.90
C THR A 521 6.67 -19.80 -5.12
N ILE A 522 7.40 -20.84 -5.53
CA ILE A 522 8.61 -21.30 -4.83
C ILE A 522 9.68 -20.20 -4.80
N GLU A 523 9.94 -19.54 -5.94
CA GLU A 523 11.00 -18.53 -6.01
C GLU A 523 10.69 -17.29 -5.16
N GLN A 524 9.41 -16.89 -5.05
CA GLN A 524 9.05 -15.73 -4.23
C GLN A 524 9.02 -16.03 -2.74
N LEU A 525 8.58 -17.22 -2.33
CA LEU A 525 8.51 -17.57 -0.92
C LEU A 525 9.87 -17.97 -0.36
N ALA A 526 10.72 -18.64 -1.15
CA ALA A 526 11.95 -19.27 -0.65
C ALA A 526 13.08 -19.35 -1.71
N GLY A 527 13.10 -18.49 -2.73
CA GLY A 527 14.10 -18.54 -3.80
C GLY A 527 15.55 -18.38 -3.30
N ASP A 528 15.76 -17.63 -2.21
CA ASP A 528 17.06 -17.48 -1.54
C ASP A 528 17.48 -18.70 -0.71
N LEU A 529 16.56 -19.64 -0.47
CA LEU A 529 16.82 -20.89 0.25
C LEU A 529 17.04 -22.08 -0.69
N LEU A 530 16.90 -21.88 -2.00
CA LEU A 530 17.15 -22.93 -2.98
C LEU A 530 18.64 -23.33 -3.03
N PRO A 531 18.94 -24.63 -3.21
CA PRO A 531 20.32 -25.07 -3.42
C PRO A 531 20.85 -24.47 -4.73
N ASN A 532 22.08 -23.96 -4.71
CA ASN A 532 22.70 -23.30 -5.87
C ASN A 532 21.84 -22.18 -6.50
N ARG A 533 21.10 -21.44 -5.65
CA ARG A 533 20.23 -20.34 -6.05
C ARG A 533 20.88 -19.38 -7.05
N THR A 534 20.13 -19.01 -8.08
CA THR A 534 20.55 -17.97 -9.02
C THR A 534 20.35 -16.57 -8.43
N LEU A 535 20.89 -15.53 -9.08
CA LEU A 535 20.59 -14.15 -8.69
C LEU A 535 19.10 -13.82 -8.86
N ASP A 536 18.48 -14.29 -9.94
CA ASP A 536 17.06 -14.03 -10.20
C ASP A 536 16.16 -14.67 -9.13
N GLN A 537 16.52 -15.85 -8.62
CA GLN A 537 15.82 -16.51 -7.50
C GLN A 537 15.98 -15.75 -6.17
N GLN A 538 17.14 -15.13 -5.94
CA GLN A 538 17.34 -14.26 -4.78
C GLN A 538 16.56 -12.94 -4.91
N VAL A 539 16.43 -12.41 -6.12
CA VAL A 539 15.61 -11.23 -6.39
C VAL A 539 14.12 -11.55 -6.19
N ALA A 540 13.68 -12.74 -6.62
CA ALA A 540 12.31 -13.21 -6.46
C ALA A 540 11.86 -13.24 -4.99
N SER A 541 12.73 -13.67 -4.07
CA SER A 541 12.42 -13.70 -2.63
C SER A 541 12.26 -12.32 -1.99
N GLY A 542 12.50 -11.25 -2.77
CA GLY A 542 12.14 -9.87 -2.46
C GLY A 542 10.67 -9.67 -2.11
N PHE A 543 9.77 -10.59 -2.48
CA PHE A 543 8.39 -10.64 -1.97
C PHE A 543 8.32 -10.51 -0.43
N ASN A 544 9.20 -11.23 0.29
CA ASN A 544 9.25 -11.21 1.76
C ASN A 544 9.81 -9.90 2.34
N ARG A 545 10.34 -9.02 1.49
CA ARG A 545 10.91 -7.71 1.81
C ARG A 545 10.01 -6.54 1.41
N CYS A 546 8.88 -6.80 0.75
CA CYS A 546 7.90 -5.77 0.40
C CYS A 546 7.16 -5.20 1.61
N ASN A 547 7.26 -5.83 2.79
CA ASN A 547 6.67 -5.31 4.02
C ASN A 547 7.09 -3.87 4.30
N ILE A 548 6.21 -3.15 4.97
CA ILE A 548 6.43 -1.77 5.41
C ILE A 548 7.47 -1.77 6.55
N THR A 549 8.38 -0.80 6.59
CA THR A 549 9.43 -0.69 7.62
C THR A 549 9.37 0.64 8.38
N THR A 550 10.15 0.78 9.46
CA THR A 550 10.21 2.00 10.27
C THR A 550 11.64 2.40 10.62
N ASN A 551 11.82 3.68 10.91
CA ASN A 551 12.96 4.21 11.66
C ASN A 551 12.49 5.32 12.62
N GLU A 552 11.27 5.18 13.14
CA GLU A 552 10.68 6.12 14.10
C GLU A 552 11.39 6.06 15.46
N GLY A 553 11.68 7.22 16.02
CA GLY A 553 12.24 7.32 17.37
C GLY A 553 11.27 6.78 18.41
N GLY A 554 11.74 5.88 19.28
CA GLY A 554 10.91 5.24 20.31
C GLY A 554 10.25 3.92 19.88
N ALA A 555 10.44 3.48 18.63
CA ALA A 555 10.00 2.17 18.19
C ALA A 555 10.72 1.05 18.98
N ILE A 556 9.95 0.03 19.40
CA ILE A 556 10.47 -1.14 20.12
C ILE A 556 10.88 -2.19 19.09
N ALA A 557 12.16 -2.56 19.08
CA ALA A 557 12.71 -3.45 18.05
C ALA A 557 11.98 -4.81 18.00
N GLU A 558 11.74 -5.42 19.16
CA GLU A 558 11.05 -6.72 19.25
C GLU A 558 9.61 -6.67 18.72
N GLU A 559 8.89 -5.58 19.01
CA GLU A 559 7.53 -5.38 18.50
C GLU A 559 7.52 -5.36 16.97
N TYR A 560 8.44 -4.61 16.36
CA TYR A 560 8.49 -4.49 14.90
C TYR A 560 8.94 -5.79 14.20
N LEU A 561 9.84 -6.57 14.81
CA LEU A 561 10.18 -7.90 14.28
C LEU A 561 8.96 -8.83 14.27
N VAL A 562 8.15 -8.81 15.35
CA VAL A 562 6.88 -9.56 15.40
C VAL A 562 5.89 -9.04 14.37
N LEU A 563 5.77 -7.71 14.19
CA LEU A 563 4.89 -7.12 13.18
C LEU A 563 5.29 -7.51 11.75
N TYR A 564 6.59 -7.56 11.44
CA TYR A 564 7.07 -7.97 10.12
C TYR A 564 6.82 -9.45 9.85
N THR A 565 7.01 -10.31 10.85
CA THR A 565 6.65 -11.72 10.76
C THR A 565 5.14 -11.88 10.56
N ARG A 566 4.32 -11.17 11.33
CA ARG A 566 2.85 -11.15 11.18
C ARG A 566 2.46 -10.77 9.76
N ASP A 567 3.00 -9.67 9.27
CA ASP A 567 2.72 -9.12 7.95
C ASP A 567 3.05 -10.11 6.81
N ARG A 568 4.15 -10.88 6.91
CA ARG A 568 4.47 -11.94 5.93
C ARG A 568 3.47 -13.08 5.94
N VAL A 569 3.01 -13.51 7.13
CA VAL A 569 1.99 -14.55 7.26
C VAL A 569 0.66 -14.08 6.70
N GLU A 570 0.21 -12.88 7.10
CA GLU A 570 -1.05 -12.28 6.65
C GLU A 570 -1.10 -12.19 5.13
N THR A 571 -0.04 -11.69 4.50
CA THR A 571 -0.01 -11.55 3.04
C THR A 571 0.16 -12.86 2.32
N THR A 572 0.96 -13.80 2.85
CA THR A 572 1.05 -15.12 2.22
C THR A 572 -0.32 -15.81 2.21
N ALA A 573 -1.05 -15.76 3.34
CA ALA A 573 -2.39 -16.32 3.41
C ALA A 573 -3.36 -15.62 2.46
N GLN A 574 -3.31 -14.28 2.38
CA GLN A 574 -4.17 -13.51 1.50
C GLN A 574 -3.88 -13.77 0.02
N VAL A 575 -2.61 -13.83 -0.37
CA VAL A 575 -2.18 -13.92 -1.78
C VAL A 575 -2.30 -15.35 -2.33
N TRP A 576 -1.87 -16.36 -1.57
CA TRP A 576 -1.88 -17.76 -2.08
C TRP A 576 -3.10 -18.55 -1.65
N PHE A 577 -3.61 -18.35 -0.44
CA PHE A 577 -4.78 -19.12 0.03
C PHE A 577 -6.10 -18.40 -0.25
N GLY A 578 -6.07 -17.09 -0.52
CA GLY A 578 -7.28 -16.28 -0.63
C GLY A 578 -8.02 -16.15 0.70
N LEU A 579 -7.31 -16.31 1.83
CA LEU A 579 -7.86 -16.29 3.18
C LEU A 579 -7.32 -15.10 3.97
N THR A 580 -8.18 -14.42 4.72
CA THR A 580 -7.78 -13.29 5.56
C THR A 580 -7.30 -13.78 6.92
N ALA A 581 -6.01 -14.02 7.07
CA ALA A 581 -5.46 -14.55 8.33
C ALA A 581 -5.37 -13.51 9.47
N GLY A 582 -5.62 -12.22 9.20
CA GLY A 582 -5.34 -11.15 10.17
C GLY A 582 -6.16 -11.18 11.47
N CYS A 583 -7.37 -11.77 11.48
CA CYS A 583 -8.07 -11.97 12.76
C CYS A 583 -7.36 -13.00 13.65
N ALA A 584 -6.74 -14.02 13.03
CA ALA A 584 -6.04 -15.12 13.71
C ALA A 584 -4.84 -14.66 14.55
N VAL A 585 -4.38 -13.42 14.36
CA VAL A 585 -3.34 -12.79 15.19
C VAL A 585 -3.75 -12.75 16.66
N CYS A 586 -4.98 -12.30 16.95
CA CYS A 586 -5.45 -12.08 18.31
C CYS A 586 -6.37 -13.20 18.83
N HIS A 587 -7.11 -13.86 17.94
CA HIS A 587 -8.02 -14.96 18.26
C HIS A 587 -8.30 -15.79 17.02
N SER A 588 -8.70 -17.07 17.13
CA SER A 588 -9.07 -17.87 15.96
C SER A 588 -10.05 -17.14 15.04
N HIS A 589 -9.86 -17.27 13.73
CA HIS A 589 -10.54 -16.46 12.74
C HIS A 589 -12.07 -16.62 12.83
N LYS A 590 -12.78 -15.51 12.63
CA LYS A 590 -14.22 -15.42 12.91
C LYS A 590 -15.08 -16.21 11.93
N PHE A 591 -14.63 -16.47 10.70
CA PHE A 591 -15.47 -17.10 9.66
C PHE A 591 -14.79 -18.26 8.94
N ASP A 592 -13.54 -18.05 8.54
CA ASP A 592 -12.67 -19.07 7.97
C ASP A 592 -12.12 -20.04 9.04
N PRO A 593 -11.86 -21.31 8.67
CA PRO A 593 -11.36 -22.34 9.56
C PRO A 593 -9.85 -22.18 9.79
N LEU A 594 -9.46 -21.09 10.44
CA LEU A 594 -8.07 -20.80 10.79
C LEU A 594 -7.96 -20.55 12.28
N GLU A 595 -7.27 -21.43 13.00
CA GLU A 595 -6.98 -21.24 14.42
C GLU A 595 -5.84 -20.24 14.65
N GLN A 596 -5.87 -19.52 15.77
CA GLN A 596 -4.75 -18.68 16.18
C GLN A 596 -3.45 -19.48 16.28
N LYS A 597 -3.53 -20.71 16.77
CA LYS A 597 -2.36 -21.60 16.87
C LYS A 597 -1.73 -21.86 15.51
N GLU A 598 -2.55 -22.11 14.48
CA GLU A 598 -2.08 -22.37 13.11
C GLU A 598 -1.43 -21.12 12.50
N PHE A 599 -1.96 -19.93 12.79
CA PHE A 599 -1.33 -18.66 12.40
C PHE A 599 0.10 -18.55 12.93
N TYR A 600 0.32 -18.80 14.22
CA TYR A 600 1.65 -18.73 14.83
C TYR A 600 2.56 -19.92 14.44
N GLN A 601 2.01 -21.07 14.08
CA GLN A 601 2.78 -22.14 13.45
C GLN A 601 3.30 -21.73 12.07
N MET A 602 2.47 -21.05 11.27
CA MET A 602 2.91 -20.51 9.98
C MET A 602 3.94 -19.39 10.14
N ALA A 603 3.82 -18.56 11.19
CA ALA A 603 4.80 -17.53 11.52
C ALA A 603 6.23 -18.07 11.71
N ALA A 604 6.39 -19.33 12.15
CA ALA A 604 7.70 -19.95 12.31
C ALA A 604 8.52 -20.00 11.00
N PHE A 605 7.87 -20.08 9.84
CA PHE A 605 8.55 -20.08 8.54
C PHE A 605 9.10 -18.71 8.13
N PHE A 606 8.49 -17.63 8.63
CA PHE A 606 8.81 -16.25 8.27
C PHE A 606 9.61 -15.50 9.34
N ASN A 607 9.76 -16.10 10.53
CA ASN A 607 10.51 -15.53 11.65
C ASN A 607 12.00 -15.96 11.64
N ASN A 608 12.63 -15.95 10.48
CA ASN A 608 14.01 -16.43 10.27
C ASN A 608 14.87 -15.43 9.47
N THR A 609 14.44 -14.16 9.39
CA THR A 609 15.11 -13.15 8.56
C THR A 609 16.27 -12.49 9.32
N THR A 610 17.32 -12.10 8.61
CA THR A 610 18.40 -11.26 9.16
C THR A 610 18.12 -9.76 9.02
N GLN A 611 16.88 -9.38 8.72
CA GLN A 611 16.47 -7.98 8.64
C GLN A 611 16.42 -7.37 10.05
N ASN A 612 17.03 -6.20 10.21
CA ASN A 612 16.92 -5.45 11.46
C ASN A 612 15.54 -4.81 11.61
N ALA A 613 15.12 -4.58 12.85
CA ALA A 613 13.83 -3.95 13.14
C ALA A 613 13.70 -2.53 12.57
N MET A 614 14.81 -1.78 12.52
CA MET A 614 14.85 -0.41 12.01
C MET A 614 15.49 -0.39 10.63
N ASP A 615 14.90 0.37 9.72
CA ASP A 615 15.43 0.52 8.35
C ASP A 615 16.60 1.51 8.24
N GLY A 616 16.91 2.24 9.33
CA GLY A 616 18.02 3.19 9.40
C GLY A 616 17.77 4.48 8.62
N ASN A 617 16.58 4.65 8.03
CA ASN A 617 16.23 5.74 7.14
C ASN A 617 17.17 5.84 5.92
N ILE A 618 17.69 4.71 5.45
CA ILE A 618 18.60 4.62 4.31
C ILE A 618 17.92 3.97 3.10
N LYS A 619 18.42 4.25 1.91
CA LYS A 619 17.91 3.71 0.64
C LYS A 619 18.00 2.17 0.57
N ASP A 620 19.14 1.63 0.95
CA ASP A 620 19.51 0.22 0.78
C ASP A 620 19.59 -0.48 2.15
N THR A 621 18.44 -0.70 2.78
CA THR A 621 18.37 -1.32 4.11
C THR A 621 18.79 -2.79 4.07
N PRO A 622 19.84 -3.22 4.81
CA PRO A 622 20.29 -4.61 4.80
C PRO A 622 19.24 -5.64 5.29
N PRO A 623 19.40 -6.94 4.93
CA PRO A 623 20.27 -7.45 3.86
C PRO A 623 19.89 -6.93 2.47
N VAL A 624 20.91 -6.68 1.65
CA VAL A 624 20.77 -6.26 0.24
C VAL A 624 21.61 -7.18 -0.64
N VAL A 625 21.14 -7.41 -1.85
CA VAL A 625 21.90 -8.10 -2.90
C VAL A 625 22.21 -7.10 -4.01
N LEU A 626 23.46 -7.09 -4.47
CA LEU A 626 23.83 -6.25 -5.60
C LEU A 626 23.39 -6.92 -6.89
N VAL A 627 22.48 -6.25 -7.61
CA VAL A 627 21.92 -6.74 -8.87
C VAL A 627 22.58 -5.96 -10.03
N PRO A 628 23.61 -6.53 -10.69
CA PRO A 628 24.16 -5.90 -11.89
C PRO A 628 23.10 -5.86 -12.99
N ARG A 629 23.16 -4.80 -13.81
CA ARG A 629 22.32 -4.69 -15.00
C ARG A 629 22.54 -5.88 -15.93
N PRO A 630 21.53 -6.33 -16.68
CA PRO A 630 21.64 -7.50 -17.56
C PRO A 630 22.88 -7.48 -18.47
N GLU A 631 23.19 -6.33 -19.07
CA GLU A 631 24.34 -6.11 -19.94
C GLU A 631 25.70 -6.19 -19.22
N ASP A 632 25.73 -5.94 -17.91
CA ASP A 632 26.93 -5.94 -17.09
C ASP A 632 27.16 -7.31 -16.41
N ARG A 633 26.20 -8.25 -16.46
CA ARG A 633 26.25 -9.53 -15.71
C ARG A 633 27.45 -10.39 -16.05
N GLU A 634 27.76 -10.56 -17.34
CA GLU A 634 28.88 -11.40 -17.77
C GLU A 634 30.21 -10.81 -17.29
N LYS A 635 30.39 -9.50 -17.50
CA LYS A 635 31.58 -8.77 -17.04
C LYS A 635 31.71 -8.82 -15.51
N TRP A 636 30.60 -8.69 -14.78
CA TRP A 636 30.57 -8.80 -13.33
C TRP A 636 31.07 -10.17 -12.84
N GLN A 637 30.63 -11.26 -13.47
CA GLN A 637 31.09 -12.61 -13.13
C GLN A 637 32.58 -12.80 -13.43
N GLN A 638 33.04 -12.32 -14.59
CA GLN A 638 34.45 -12.39 -14.97
C GLN A 638 35.36 -11.61 -13.99
N ILE A 639 35.00 -10.37 -13.67
CA ILE A 639 35.76 -9.52 -12.74
C ILE A 639 35.75 -10.10 -11.34
N SER A 640 34.59 -10.61 -10.88
CA SER A 640 34.47 -11.22 -9.55
C SER A 640 35.45 -12.40 -9.39
N LYS A 641 35.57 -13.24 -10.43
CA LYS A 641 36.55 -14.34 -10.47
C LYS A 641 37.99 -13.83 -10.49
N GLN A 642 38.30 -12.81 -11.30
CA GLN A 642 39.63 -12.20 -11.35
C GLN A 642 40.06 -11.60 -10.00
N ILE A 643 39.13 -10.95 -9.28
CA ILE A 643 39.38 -10.41 -7.94
C ILE A 643 39.71 -11.56 -6.96
N GLU A 644 38.95 -12.64 -6.99
CA GLU A 644 39.21 -13.80 -6.14
C GLU A 644 40.58 -14.43 -6.44
N ASP A 645 40.91 -14.61 -7.72
CA ASP A 645 42.19 -15.16 -8.15
C ASP A 645 43.36 -14.24 -7.78
N ALA A 646 43.22 -12.92 -7.97
CA ALA A 646 44.22 -11.94 -7.58
C ALA A 646 44.43 -11.88 -6.06
N ARG A 647 43.36 -12.03 -5.26
CA ARG A 647 43.47 -12.14 -3.80
C ARG A 647 44.23 -13.40 -3.40
N LYS A 648 43.91 -14.56 -4.00
CA LYS A 648 44.65 -15.81 -3.78
C LYS A 648 46.13 -15.66 -4.13
N GLN A 649 46.45 -15.01 -5.24
CA GLN A 649 47.85 -14.74 -5.62
C GLN A 649 48.56 -13.82 -4.62
N THR A 650 47.87 -12.77 -4.16
CA THR A 650 48.41 -11.84 -3.15
C THR A 650 48.71 -12.56 -1.85
N ASP A 651 47.80 -13.39 -1.37
CA ASP A 651 47.96 -14.13 -0.12
C ASP A 651 49.03 -15.22 -0.24
N ALA A 652 49.11 -15.91 -1.38
CA ALA A 652 50.19 -16.84 -1.68
C ALA A 652 51.56 -16.14 -1.69
N ARG A 653 51.68 -14.95 -2.30
CA ARG A 653 52.92 -14.19 -2.30
C ARG A 653 53.30 -13.72 -0.90
N LYS A 654 52.35 -13.24 -0.09
CA LYS A 654 52.61 -12.87 1.31
C LYS A 654 53.20 -14.03 2.10
N ALA A 655 52.62 -15.23 1.95
CA ALA A 655 53.12 -16.43 2.62
C ALA A 655 54.54 -16.78 2.14
N ALA A 656 54.77 -16.81 0.82
CA ALA A 656 56.09 -17.15 0.26
C ALA A 656 57.18 -16.12 0.60
N ALA A 657 56.84 -14.83 0.62
CA ALA A 657 57.79 -13.74 0.91
C ALA A 657 58.28 -13.73 2.37
N ARG A 658 57.60 -14.46 3.28
CA ARG A 658 57.94 -14.42 4.69
C ARG A 658 59.34 -14.98 4.98
N ALA A 659 59.69 -16.11 4.36
CA ALA A 659 61.00 -16.72 4.53
C ALA A 659 62.13 -15.81 4.00
N ASP A 660 61.93 -15.18 2.85
CA ASP A 660 62.86 -14.21 2.28
C ASP A 660 63.06 -13.00 3.22
N PHE A 661 61.96 -12.50 3.78
CA PHE A 661 61.97 -11.40 4.73
C PHE A 661 62.71 -11.76 6.02
N ASP A 662 62.44 -12.93 6.61
CA ASP A 662 63.10 -13.38 7.84
C ASP A 662 64.61 -13.61 7.61
N LYS A 663 65.00 -14.11 6.43
CA LYS A 663 66.40 -14.24 6.02
C LYS A 663 67.09 -12.88 5.88
N TRP A 664 66.44 -11.92 5.23
CA TRP A 664 66.94 -10.55 5.14
C TRP A 664 67.08 -9.93 6.54
N LEU A 665 66.05 -10.04 7.37
CA LEU A 665 66.00 -9.47 8.72
C LEU A 665 67.14 -10.00 9.60
N ALA A 666 67.45 -11.29 9.52
CA ALA A 666 68.55 -11.90 10.26
C ALA A 666 69.95 -11.38 9.84
N SER A 667 70.10 -10.92 8.60
CA SER A 667 71.35 -10.35 8.06
C SER A 667 71.43 -8.83 8.18
N ALA A 668 70.33 -8.18 8.54
CA ALA A 668 70.21 -6.74 8.57
C ALA A 668 70.97 -6.16 9.77
N LYS A 669 71.85 -5.20 9.50
CA LYS A 669 72.60 -4.45 10.53
C LYS A 669 71.88 -3.13 10.85
N PRO A 670 72.01 -2.59 12.09
CA PRO A 670 71.41 -1.30 12.46
C PRO A 670 71.70 -0.19 11.43
N ASP A 671 72.93 -0.08 10.93
CA ASP A 671 73.32 0.93 9.93
C ASP A 671 72.69 0.68 8.56
N SER A 672 72.54 -0.58 8.16
CA SER A 672 71.87 -0.93 6.90
C SER A 672 70.37 -0.68 6.97
N ILE A 673 69.77 -0.80 8.15
CA ILE A 673 68.37 -0.52 8.42
C ILE A 673 68.16 1.00 8.50
N SER A 674 68.98 1.73 9.26
CA SER A 674 68.85 3.18 9.41
C SER A 674 68.98 3.94 8.09
N ASN A 675 69.78 3.45 7.15
CA ASN A 675 69.91 4.01 5.80
C ASN A 675 68.69 3.78 4.89
N VAL A 676 67.86 2.78 5.17
CA VAL A 676 66.64 2.47 4.39
C VAL A 676 65.35 2.80 5.14
N VAL A 677 65.43 3.02 6.45
CA VAL A 677 64.31 3.55 7.25
C VAL A 677 64.05 4.97 6.75
N PRO A 678 62.88 5.25 6.17
CA PRO A 678 62.59 6.57 5.64
C PRO A 678 62.50 7.59 6.78
N ILE A 679 63.60 8.31 7.05
CA ILE A 679 63.59 9.45 7.99
C ILE A 679 62.70 10.60 7.50
N ASN A 680 62.38 10.63 6.19
CA ASN A 680 61.41 11.54 5.59
C ASN A 680 59.99 11.40 6.22
N GLY A 681 59.70 10.31 6.93
CA GLY A 681 58.46 10.09 7.68
C GLY A 681 58.56 10.31 9.19
N LEU A 682 59.74 10.69 9.73
CA LEU A 682 59.91 10.94 11.16
C LEU A 682 59.31 12.30 11.54
N LEU A 683 58.13 12.27 12.17
CA LEU A 683 57.39 13.48 12.49
C LEU A 683 57.91 14.19 13.74
N CYS A 684 58.41 13.45 14.72
CA CYS A 684 58.91 13.98 15.98
C CYS A 684 59.97 13.05 16.58
N ALA A 685 61.08 13.62 17.03
CA ALA A 685 62.07 12.97 17.87
C ALA A 685 62.37 13.85 19.09
N ALA A 686 62.42 13.25 20.27
CA ALA A 686 62.76 13.94 21.51
C ALA A 686 63.81 13.10 22.25
N PRO A 687 65.10 13.47 22.20
CA PRO A 687 66.16 12.76 22.90
C PRO A 687 65.99 12.78 24.42
N LEU A 688 65.41 13.87 24.96
CA LEU A 688 65.13 14.07 26.38
C LEU A 688 66.36 13.80 27.27
N SER A 689 67.51 14.38 26.88
CA SER A 689 68.83 14.06 27.42
C SER A 689 69.69 15.28 27.78
N GLU A 690 69.11 16.47 27.83
CA GLU A 690 69.80 17.75 28.03
C GLU A 690 70.50 17.85 29.40
N GLY A 691 69.98 17.17 30.42
CA GLY A 691 70.67 16.96 31.69
C GLY A 691 70.63 18.12 32.69
N THR A 692 70.24 19.33 32.24
CA THR A 692 70.03 20.52 33.09
C THR A 692 69.04 21.50 32.44
N GLY A 693 68.59 22.50 33.20
CA GLY A 693 67.82 23.63 32.65
C GLY A 693 66.31 23.40 32.50
N LYS A 694 65.68 24.24 31.68
CA LYS A 694 64.23 24.33 31.45
C LYS A 694 63.82 24.07 30.00
N THR A 695 64.73 23.55 29.18
CA THR A 695 64.53 23.43 27.74
C THR A 695 64.75 21.98 27.31
N LEU A 696 63.83 21.45 26.51
CA LEU A 696 63.94 20.17 25.83
C LEU A 696 64.04 20.41 24.33
N ASN A 697 65.02 19.82 23.65
CA ASN A 697 65.19 19.96 22.21
C ASN A 697 64.45 18.83 21.49
N PHE A 698 63.45 19.20 20.69
CA PHE A 698 62.71 18.28 19.85
C PHE A 698 63.14 18.48 18.40
N THR A 699 63.22 17.41 17.61
CA THR A 699 63.29 17.51 16.15
C THR A 699 61.90 17.23 15.59
N ILE A 700 61.25 18.21 14.98
CA ILE A 700 59.86 18.11 14.48
C ILE A 700 59.86 18.40 12.99
N ALA A 701 59.36 17.44 12.21
CA ALA A 701 59.43 17.46 10.75
C ALA A 701 60.85 17.82 10.23
N GLY A 702 61.88 17.23 10.86
CA GLY A 702 63.29 17.43 10.49
C GLY A 702 63.93 18.74 10.97
N LYS A 703 63.24 19.57 11.75
CA LYS A 703 63.77 20.83 12.29
C LYS A 703 63.90 20.78 13.80
N ASP A 704 65.05 21.18 14.31
CA ASP A 704 65.28 21.31 15.75
C ASP A 704 64.47 22.48 16.31
N ARG A 705 63.78 22.22 17.42
CA ARG A 705 62.91 23.16 18.10
C ARG A 705 63.05 23.01 19.62
N PRO A 706 63.52 24.06 20.32
CA PRO A 706 63.52 24.07 21.78
C PRO A 706 62.09 24.24 22.32
N VAL A 707 61.74 23.42 23.31
CA VAL A 707 60.48 23.47 24.06
C VAL A 707 60.82 23.88 25.49
N ASN A 708 60.37 25.06 25.90
CA ASN A 708 60.64 25.61 27.23
C ASN A 708 59.51 25.25 28.20
N VAL A 709 59.88 24.84 29.41
CA VAL A 709 58.95 24.56 30.51
C VAL A 709 59.08 25.60 31.64
N ALA A 710 58.02 25.78 32.44
CA ALA A 710 57.97 26.81 33.47
C ALA A 710 58.99 26.59 34.62
N SER A 711 59.25 25.33 34.97
CA SER A 711 60.12 24.91 36.07
C SER A 711 61.33 24.11 35.56
N ASN A 712 62.37 23.99 36.40
CA ASN A 712 63.53 23.16 36.05
C ASN A 712 63.12 21.70 35.85
N LEU A 713 63.67 21.08 34.81
CA LEU A 713 63.46 19.66 34.51
C LEU A 713 64.32 18.83 35.46
N ALA A 714 63.78 17.69 35.91
CA ALA A 714 64.52 16.72 36.70
C ALA A 714 65.20 15.70 35.78
N TRP A 715 66.35 15.17 36.20
CA TRP A 715 67.21 14.32 35.38
C TRP A 715 67.73 13.14 36.18
N GLU A 716 67.83 11.98 35.55
CA GLU A 716 68.50 10.77 36.07
C GLU A 716 69.47 10.19 35.03
N ASN A 717 70.16 9.11 35.38
CA ASN A 717 71.00 8.38 34.43
C ASN A 717 70.12 7.73 33.35
N GLY A 718 70.43 8.02 32.08
CA GLY A 718 69.69 7.51 30.93
C GLY A 718 70.19 6.18 30.40
N GLN A 719 69.39 5.57 29.52
CA GLN A 719 69.74 4.31 28.82
C GLN A 719 70.47 4.56 27.50
N VAL A 720 69.96 5.49 26.70
CA VAL A 720 70.49 5.83 25.36
C VAL A 720 71.41 7.04 25.37
N ALA A 721 71.44 7.78 26.48
CA ALA A 721 72.28 8.95 26.71
C ALA A 721 72.65 9.03 28.20
N ALA A 722 73.67 9.84 28.53
CA ALA A 722 74.15 9.96 29.91
C ALA A 722 73.07 10.46 30.89
N LYS A 723 72.13 11.27 30.41
CA LYS A 723 70.99 11.81 31.16
C LYS A 723 69.68 11.46 30.49
N ALA A 724 68.64 11.26 31.30
CA ALA A 724 67.26 11.11 30.84
C ALA A 724 66.33 12.00 31.68
N PHE A 725 65.34 12.59 31.00
CA PHE A 725 64.28 13.35 31.65
C PHE A 725 63.51 12.49 32.66
N LYS A 726 63.37 13.00 33.89
CA LYS A 726 62.56 12.39 34.95
C LYS A 726 61.29 13.21 35.13
N SER A 727 60.14 12.59 34.85
CA SER A 727 58.83 13.19 35.12
C SER A 727 58.67 13.51 36.62
N THR A 728 58.19 14.71 36.94
CA THR A 728 57.80 15.08 38.31
C THR A 728 56.27 15.33 38.38
N PRO A 729 55.60 15.03 39.50
CA PRO A 729 54.16 15.28 39.63
C PRO A 729 53.79 16.73 39.31
N GLY A 730 52.81 16.93 38.43
CA GLY A 730 52.35 18.26 38.00
C GLY A 730 53.19 18.94 36.91
N GLN A 731 54.26 18.31 36.45
CA GLN A 731 55.07 18.80 35.32
C GLN A 731 54.61 18.13 34.01
N VAL A 732 53.98 18.92 33.14
CA VAL A 732 53.51 18.49 31.81
C VAL A 732 54.29 19.26 30.75
N VAL A 733 54.78 18.56 29.73
CA VAL A 733 55.42 19.18 28.56
C VAL A 733 54.43 19.16 27.41
N GLU A 734 54.05 20.34 26.88
CA GLU A 734 53.08 20.46 25.80
C GLU A 734 53.75 20.82 24.47
N VAL A 735 53.33 20.14 23.40
CA VAL A 735 53.84 20.32 22.04
C VAL A 735 52.64 20.36 21.07
N PRO A 736 52.09 21.53 20.75
CA PRO A 736 50.76 21.63 20.13
C PRO A 736 50.58 20.99 18.75
N ASP A 737 51.61 20.95 17.93
CA ASP A 737 51.60 20.60 16.51
C ASP A 737 52.17 19.21 16.20
N VAL A 738 52.41 18.38 17.22
CA VAL A 738 52.87 17.00 17.07
C VAL A 738 51.73 16.02 17.30
N GLY A 739 51.70 14.94 16.53
CA GLY A 739 50.90 13.76 16.86
C GLY A 739 49.40 13.85 16.56
N ASP A 740 48.94 14.82 15.76
CA ASP A 740 47.53 14.90 15.36
C ASP A 740 47.21 13.85 14.27
N PHE A 741 47.04 12.60 14.71
CA PHE A 741 46.73 11.45 13.87
C PHE A 741 45.24 11.11 13.94
N ASP A 742 44.71 10.64 12.82
CA ASP A 742 43.33 10.16 12.73
C ASP A 742 43.24 8.64 12.55
N MET A 743 42.06 8.08 12.83
CA MET A 743 41.78 6.65 12.86
C MET A 743 42.15 5.87 11.59
N SER A 744 42.23 6.50 10.42
CA SER A 744 42.59 5.82 9.16
C SER A 744 44.03 6.06 8.73
N GLN A 745 44.83 6.77 9.52
CA GLN A 745 46.22 7.05 9.21
C GLN A 745 47.12 6.00 9.89
N PRO A 746 47.96 5.27 9.14
CA PRO A 746 48.95 4.39 9.74
C PRO A 746 50.06 5.24 10.38
N PHE A 747 50.47 4.89 11.60
CA PHE A 747 51.61 5.52 12.27
C PHE A 747 52.23 4.61 13.33
N SER A 748 53.41 4.99 13.80
CA SER A 748 54.13 4.29 14.86
C SER A 748 54.81 5.28 15.79
N TYR A 749 54.94 4.90 17.05
CA TYR A 749 55.61 5.70 18.06
C TYR A 749 56.24 4.80 19.12
N GLY A 750 57.20 5.32 19.86
CA GLY A 750 57.82 4.61 20.96
C GLY A 750 58.68 5.52 21.81
N ALA A 751 59.07 5.00 22.97
CA ALA A 751 59.94 5.68 23.91
C ALA A 751 60.75 4.70 24.76
N TRP A 752 61.93 5.14 25.17
CA TRP A 752 62.63 4.53 26.29
C TRP A 752 62.03 5.03 27.59
N VAL A 753 61.58 4.11 28.45
CA VAL A 753 60.94 4.43 29.72
C VAL A 753 61.52 3.62 30.86
N ARG A 754 61.49 4.22 32.06
CA ARG A 754 61.88 3.58 33.31
C ARG A 754 60.83 3.84 34.38
N LEU A 755 60.25 2.77 34.91
CA LEU A 755 59.10 2.87 35.81
C LEU A 755 59.57 3.17 37.25
N PRO A 756 58.81 3.96 38.04
CA PRO A 756 59.12 4.23 39.45
C PRO A 756 58.90 2.99 40.32
N ARG A 757 59.44 2.98 41.54
CA ARG A 757 59.43 1.82 42.47
C ARG A 757 58.04 1.21 42.70
N GLY A 758 56.99 2.04 42.76
CA GLY A 758 55.60 1.61 42.99
C GLY A 758 54.85 1.17 41.73
N GLY A 759 55.51 1.15 40.57
CA GLY A 759 54.83 1.00 39.28
C GLY A 759 54.07 2.26 38.87
N MET A 760 53.36 2.18 37.75
CA MET A 760 52.61 3.29 37.17
C MET A 760 51.35 2.79 36.48
N SER A 761 50.27 3.56 36.64
CA SER A 761 49.14 3.56 35.71
C SER A 761 48.93 4.99 35.25
N GLY A 762 48.78 5.21 33.95
CA GLY A 762 48.75 6.56 33.37
C GLY A 762 49.25 6.61 31.94
N ALA A 763 48.97 7.72 31.26
CA ALA A 763 49.54 8.01 29.95
C ALA A 763 51.01 8.41 30.12
N LEU A 764 51.89 7.80 29.34
CA LEU A 764 53.28 8.23 29.24
C LEU A 764 53.36 9.49 28.37
N PHE A 765 52.65 9.45 27.25
CA PHE A 765 52.41 10.57 26.37
C PHE A 765 51.23 10.31 25.45
N GLY A 766 50.68 11.37 24.87
CA GLY A 766 49.57 11.25 23.92
C GLY A 766 48.92 12.58 23.61
N ARG A 767 47.86 12.52 22.82
CA ARG A 767 46.89 13.61 22.62
C ARG A 767 45.54 13.09 23.05
N MET A 768 45.17 13.37 24.29
CA MET A 768 43.93 12.84 24.88
C MET A 768 43.11 13.98 25.47
N ASN A 769 41.88 14.15 25.00
CA ASN A 769 40.95 15.14 25.54
C ASN A 769 39.94 14.44 26.47
N GLU A 770 40.31 14.33 27.74
CA GLU A 770 39.47 13.72 28.78
C GLU A 770 38.09 14.41 28.90
N ALA A 771 38.03 15.74 28.69
CA ALA A 771 36.78 16.50 28.76
C ALA A 771 35.82 16.23 27.59
N GLU A 772 36.31 15.61 26.52
CA GLU A 772 35.54 15.23 25.33
C GLU A 772 35.52 13.70 25.22
N GLU A 773 35.03 13.05 26.29
CA GLU A 773 34.82 11.60 26.35
C GLU A 773 36.08 10.78 26.06
N PHE A 774 37.24 11.30 26.48
CA PHE A 774 38.56 10.73 26.22
C PHE A 774 38.87 10.65 24.72
N ARG A 775 38.45 11.61 23.89
CA ARG A 775 38.80 11.61 22.47
C ARG A 775 40.30 11.81 22.26
N GLY A 776 40.94 10.88 21.55
CA GLY A 776 42.36 10.97 21.26
C GLY A 776 43.09 9.63 21.17
N TRP A 777 44.40 9.69 21.42
CA TRP A 777 45.27 8.53 21.51
C TRP A 777 46.40 8.73 22.53
N ASP A 778 46.92 7.64 23.07
CA ASP A 778 48.04 7.65 24.01
C ASP A 778 48.87 6.36 23.99
N LEU A 779 50.08 6.46 24.53
CA LEU A 779 50.80 5.32 25.08
C LEU A 779 50.47 5.22 26.56
N TRP A 780 49.73 4.19 26.95
CA TRP A 780 49.19 4.02 28.29
C TRP A 780 49.87 2.88 29.05
N LEU A 781 49.99 3.02 30.38
CA LEU A 781 50.28 1.90 31.27
C LEU A 781 49.04 1.57 32.10
N GLN A 782 48.57 0.32 32.02
CA GLN A 782 47.50 -0.23 32.86
C GLN A 782 48.13 -1.10 33.94
N GLY A 783 48.47 -0.51 35.09
CA GLY A 783 49.16 -1.24 36.16
C GLY A 783 50.45 -1.93 35.70
N ASN A 784 51.36 -1.16 35.08
CA ASN A 784 52.59 -1.61 34.41
C ASN A 784 52.41 -2.42 33.12
N LEU A 785 51.18 -2.66 32.64
CA LEU A 785 50.95 -3.30 31.34
C LEU A 785 50.95 -2.23 30.24
N PRO A 786 51.87 -2.29 29.25
CA PRO A 786 51.84 -1.39 28.10
C PRO A 786 50.55 -1.56 27.30
N GLY A 787 49.88 -0.46 27.03
CA GLY A 787 48.67 -0.44 26.26
C GLY A 787 48.59 0.81 25.39
N MET A 788 47.58 0.83 24.55
CA MET A 788 47.27 1.95 23.69
C MET A 788 45.77 2.17 23.66
N HIS A 789 45.38 3.44 23.70
CA HIS A 789 44.04 3.88 23.38
C HIS A 789 43.98 4.60 22.03
N PHE A 790 42.94 4.31 21.25
CA PHE A 790 42.39 5.19 20.21
C PHE A 790 40.91 5.35 20.48
N ILE A 791 40.47 6.58 20.72
CA ILE A 791 39.13 6.81 21.22
C ILE A 791 38.51 7.99 20.47
N ASN A 792 37.29 7.81 19.99
CA ASN A 792 36.38 8.94 19.72
C ASN A 792 35.51 9.22 20.94
N THR A 793 34.85 8.17 21.46
CA THR A 793 34.01 8.17 22.65
C THR A 793 34.24 6.86 23.41
N TRP A 794 34.74 6.94 24.64
CA TRP A 794 34.94 5.74 25.46
C TRP A 794 33.63 5.25 26.12
N PRO A 795 33.33 3.94 26.13
CA PRO A 795 34.00 2.83 25.43
C PRO A 795 33.38 2.47 24.06
N SER A 796 32.33 3.18 23.63
CA SER A 796 31.46 2.75 22.52
C SER A 796 32.08 2.91 21.13
N ASP A 797 33.04 3.82 20.96
CA ASP A 797 33.73 4.12 19.69
C ASP A 797 35.24 4.22 19.94
N ALA A 798 35.88 3.06 20.13
CA ALA A 798 37.27 2.96 20.54
C ALA A 798 37.98 1.69 20.06
N VAL A 799 39.31 1.76 20.00
CA VAL A 799 40.23 0.62 19.98
C VAL A 799 41.10 0.70 21.23
N LYS A 800 41.11 -0.37 22.03
CA LYS A 800 41.99 -0.51 23.19
C LYS A 800 42.66 -1.86 23.19
N VAL A 801 43.98 -1.84 23.23
CA VAL A 801 44.83 -3.03 23.22
C VAL A 801 45.86 -2.91 24.34
N VAL A 802 45.98 -3.95 25.16
CA VAL A 802 46.88 -4.00 26.32
C VAL A 802 47.74 -5.26 26.25
N ALA A 803 49.04 -5.14 26.45
CA ALA A 803 49.95 -6.27 26.54
C ALA A 803 49.67 -7.10 27.80
N GLN A 804 49.96 -8.40 27.75
CA GLN A 804 49.66 -9.32 28.86
C GLN A 804 50.77 -9.40 29.91
N THR A 805 51.98 -8.95 29.57
CA THR A 805 53.16 -9.05 30.44
C THR A 805 53.46 -7.70 31.10
N PRO A 806 53.42 -7.60 32.45
CA PRO A 806 53.70 -6.35 33.14
C PRO A 806 55.20 -6.04 33.14
N LEU A 807 55.54 -4.76 33.03
CA LEU A 807 56.91 -4.27 33.14
C LEU A 807 57.38 -4.26 34.60
N LYS A 808 58.66 -4.55 34.82
CA LYS A 808 59.26 -4.47 36.17
C LYS A 808 59.66 -3.03 36.51
N PRO A 809 59.35 -2.54 37.72
CA PRO A 809 59.86 -1.27 38.21
C PRO A 809 61.38 -1.15 38.13
N ARG A 810 61.88 0.09 37.94
CA ARG A 810 63.30 0.47 37.97
C ARG A 810 64.19 -0.08 36.85
N GLU A 811 63.62 -0.82 35.90
CA GLU A 811 64.29 -1.27 34.67
C GLU A 811 63.97 -0.36 33.48
N TRP A 812 64.88 -0.30 32.52
CA TRP A 812 64.69 0.41 31.25
C TRP A 812 64.03 -0.49 30.22
N TYR A 813 63.00 0.02 29.55
CA TYR A 813 62.32 -0.65 28.45
C TYR A 813 62.18 0.29 27.26
N HIS A 814 62.39 -0.24 26.06
CA HIS A 814 61.95 0.40 24.84
C HIS A 814 60.53 -0.08 24.52
N LEU A 815 59.55 0.79 24.68
CA LEU A 815 58.17 0.53 24.29
C LEU A 815 57.93 1.08 22.89
N PHE A 816 57.34 0.28 22.02
CA PHE A 816 57.05 0.68 20.66
C PHE A 816 55.69 0.15 20.23
N VAL A 817 54.89 0.99 19.58
CA VAL A 817 53.56 0.66 19.09
C VAL A 817 53.46 0.99 17.61
N THR A 818 52.87 0.09 16.84
CA THR A 818 52.55 0.29 15.42
C THR A 818 51.05 0.16 15.21
N TYR A 819 50.49 1.05 14.38
CA TYR A 819 49.10 1.02 13.95
C TYR A 819 49.00 1.13 12.42
N ASP A 820 48.20 0.27 11.81
CA ASP A 820 48.10 0.14 10.34
C ASP A 820 46.96 0.96 9.70
N GLY A 821 46.16 1.69 10.48
CA GLY A 821 45.03 2.48 9.98
C GLY A 821 43.75 1.68 9.72
N SER A 822 43.70 0.39 10.09
CA SER A 822 42.56 -0.49 9.83
C SER A 822 41.29 -0.20 10.63
N LYS A 823 41.38 0.68 11.65
CA LYS A 823 40.35 0.92 12.68
C LYS A 823 40.04 -0.31 13.53
N LYS A 824 40.97 -1.27 13.53
CA LYS A 824 40.83 -2.54 14.22
C LYS A 824 41.96 -2.78 15.20
N ALA A 825 41.63 -3.45 16.30
CA ALA A 825 42.59 -3.90 17.31
C ALA A 825 43.65 -4.83 16.69
N SER A 826 43.28 -5.62 15.67
CA SER A 826 44.24 -6.46 14.93
C SER A 826 45.30 -5.65 14.17
N GLY A 827 45.04 -4.37 13.92
CA GLY A 827 45.98 -3.44 13.29
C GLY A 827 47.02 -2.86 14.25
N VAL A 828 46.91 -3.15 15.55
CA VAL A 828 47.80 -2.66 16.61
C VAL A 828 48.80 -3.74 16.98
N LYS A 829 50.08 -3.35 17.09
CA LYS A 829 51.11 -4.23 17.67
C LYS A 829 51.93 -3.48 18.71
N ILE A 830 52.18 -4.14 19.84
CA ILE A 830 52.98 -3.62 20.94
C ILE A 830 54.28 -4.43 21.03
N TYR A 831 55.40 -3.73 21.13
CA TYR A 831 56.73 -4.31 21.27
C TYR A 831 57.40 -3.80 22.54
N VAL A 832 58.09 -4.69 23.25
CA VAL A 832 58.93 -4.37 24.41
C VAL A 832 60.34 -4.84 24.09
N ASN A 833 61.31 -3.90 24.09
CA ASN A 833 62.69 -4.15 23.68
C ASN A 833 62.81 -4.80 22.29
N GLY A 834 61.92 -4.41 21.37
CA GLY A 834 61.86 -4.97 20.01
C GLY A 834 61.15 -6.33 19.90
N VAL A 835 60.74 -6.94 21.02
CA VAL A 835 60.03 -8.23 21.03
C VAL A 835 58.52 -7.99 21.03
N PRO A 836 57.76 -8.53 20.05
CA PRO A 836 56.31 -8.39 20.01
C PRO A 836 55.66 -9.05 21.23
N GLN A 837 54.69 -8.37 21.83
CA GLN A 837 53.99 -8.85 23.01
C GLN A 837 52.63 -9.45 22.64
N PRO A 838 52.20 -10.53 23.32
CA PRO A 838 50.81 -10.96 23.27
C PRO A 838 49.91 -9.89 23.93
N THR A 839 48.73 -9.67 23.34
CA THR A 839 47.83 -8.58 23.74
C THR A 839 46.40 -9.07 23.97
N THR A 840 45.70 -8.39 24.87
CA THR A 840 44.26 -8.50 25.10
C THR A 840 43.55 -7.31 24.45
N VAL A 841 42.47 -7.59 23.73
CA VAL A 841 41.60 -6.58 23.12
C VAL A 841 40.48 -6.23 24.09
N GLU A 842 40.41 -4.98 24.52
CA GLU A 842 39.39 -4.49 25.45
C GLU A 842 38.30 -3.66 24.73
N ALA A 843 38.59 -3.11 23.54
CA ALA A 843 37.63 -2.44 22.67
C ALA A 843 38.06 -2.55 21.19
N ASP A 844 37.11 -2.74 20.28
CA ASP A 844 37.34 -2.88 18.82
C ASP A 844 36.17 -2.34 17.96
N THR A 845 35.64 -1.18 18.36
CA THR A 845 34.42 -0.59 17.78
C THR A 845 34.65 0.75 17.07
N LEU A 846 35.90 1.17 16.90
CA LEU A 846 36.27 2.47 16.34
C LEU A 846 35.70 2.68 14.93
N LYS A 847 34.94 3.76 14.75
CA LYS A 847 34.29 4.17 13.50
C LYS A 847 34.49 5.65 13.20
N SER A 848 34.66 6.48 14.23
CA SER A 848 34.69 7.94 14.13
C SER A 848 36.10 8.52 14.38
N THR A 849 36.28 9.80 14.05
CA THR A 849 37.59 10.46 14.12
C THR A 849 38.19 10.49 15.53
N THR A 850 39.49 10.30 15.64
CA THR A 850 40.23 10.40 16.91
C THR A 850 40.92 11.74 17.08
N ARG A 851 40.76 12.67 16.12
CA ARG A 851 41.41 13.99 16.16
C ARG A 851 40.89 14.82 17.31
N THR A 852 41.80 15.59 17.90
CA THR A 852 41.50 16.46 19.04
C THR A 852 42.32 17.75 19.01
N LYS A 853 41.74 18.82 19.55
CA LYS A 853 42.37 20.16 19.60
C LYS A 853 43.35 20.33 20.75
N VAL A 854 43.41 19.39 21.70
CA VAL A 854 44.37 19.44 22.81
C VAL A 854 45.79 19.17 22.30
N PRO A 855 46.83 19.81 22.86
CA PRO A 855 48.21 19.59 22.43
C PRO A 855 48.68 18.16 22.72
N PHE A 856 49.76 17.74 22.07
CA PHE A 856 50.49 16.54 22.50
C PHE A 856 51.17 16.83 23.83
N LYS A 857 51.10 15.86 24.74
CA LYS A 857 51.59 16.01 26.10
C LYS A 857 52.49 14.86 26.47
N LEU A 858 53.62 15.18 27.09
CA LEU A 858 54.41 14.24 27.86
C LEU A 858 54.01 14.33 29.33
N THR A 859 53.98 13.19 30.01
CA THR A 859 53.90 13.11 31.48
C THR A 859 52.67 13.77 32.10
N GLN A 860 51.52 13.73 31.41
CA GLN A 860 50.23 14.04 32.02
C GLN A 860 49.69 12.76 32.67
N ARG A 861 49.33 12.88 33.95
CA ARG A 861 48.81 11.77 34.76
C ARG A 861 47.36 11.50 34.46
#